data_AF-A0A819BDK5-F1
#
_entry.id   AF-A0A819BDK5-F1
#
_cell.length_a   1.000
_cell.length_b   1.000
_cell.length_c   1.000
_cell.angle_alpha   90.00
_cell.angle_beta   90.00
_cell.angle_gamma   90.00
#
_symmetry.space_group_name_H-M   'P 1'
#
loop_
_entity.id
_entity.type
_entity.pdbx_description
1 polymer ?
#
loop_
_entity_poly.entity_id
_entity_poly.type
_entity_poly.pdbx_seq_one_letter_code
_entity_poly.pdbx_strand_id
1 'polypeptide(L)'
;MDTDLAFCLGQFIDDQVKLIDDRLEAIKQEEIIACDQIEQERNLYNKNKPIPKNKGTHYEDKALIDKFIQDLRDDDANVSKPKSIIDDPNCIETLRAEVSTKVNACSNYITRIRNLAQPLPRTSKFVESCNEAIDYFRRTQEFEDNFKKLYTVLEQSDLNNIIQNTQQWWKDTYGSTIAELNRRNQKINSAVTENNFAILSSTSRVIDNVKKLMAARKVVSVEPQKLDIIRKFVKHLLIIDEENRDKINAEELIEQLNNSNIEQIIDYTKKWIAQRDEIRNRKEERDPFDIKMEDVKAKFGRQRIAQEAKKLALAAVLCRLAIGSTNGEQFDQQLKTIINKQKNSDKENLPIISGDIKEPEIQELFILIRLDTDRTDMKKWAINIDGIQERFGAGLCQAFGIPSACIRVDSIDADEAIINMCIRPPYGKNVVDSLNGTAPDAAVRMKAVRKCCCDFNANVESITLGEFGLKIEDRLMDPRWNKKYAWSNDNPNEGQYWSNPIDQGGKPYYCPSGWIRFGVKVAKDDKEFDANWGNWYVAYHGTRGENASKILTSGLRVSTAGCFYGDGISRAYVSPSIEYCGHPRYAFPWKQTTKNGEVRWYQLVFQCRVNPASVNKIDSETLISDEYKQTVTIDPNFDNGELEWIILGKNDQQFIKEDIICYGLMMRVSSVDPMALTPCKWWKKSLNSDIYKK
;
A
#
# COMPACT_ATOMS: atom_id res chain seq x y z
N MET A 1 3.17 45.84 -67.30
CA MET A 1 2.04 44.93 -67.55
C MET A 1 0.89 45.79 -68.04
N ASP A 2 0.15 45.37 -69.07
CA ASP A 2 -1.05 46.08 -69.52
C ASP A 2 -2.08 46.12 -68.38
N THR A 3 -2.75 47.26 -68.18
CA THR A 3 -3.78 47.46 -67.16
C THR A 3 -4.93 46.45 -67.29
N ASP A 4 -5.29 46.07 -68.52
CA ASP A 4 -6.35 45.10 -68.77
C ASP A 4 -5.95 43.69 -68.35
N LEU A 5 -4.67 43.34 -68.55
CA LEU A 5 -4.12 42.05 -68.12
C LEU A 5 -4.03 41.97 -66.59
N ALA A 6 -3.65 43.06 -65.91
CA ALA A 6 -3.61 43.14 -64.45
C ALA A 6 -5.02 43.00 -63.85
N PHE A 7 -6.03 43.62 -64.45
CA PHE A 7 -7.43 43.48 -64.05
C PHE A 7 -7.93 42.04 -64.20
N CYS A 8 -7.71 41.41 -65.36
CA CYS A 8 -8.09 40.02 -65.61
C CYS A 8 -7.40 39.03 -64.64
N LEU A 9 -6.13 39.26 -64.32
CA LEU A 9 -5.40 38.45 -63.32
C LEU A 9 -5.92 38.65 -61.90
N GLY A 10 -6.26 39.88 -61.52
CA GLY A 10 -6.88 40.17 -60.23
C GLY A 10 -8.21 39.43 -60.07
N GLN A 11 -9.09 39.52 -61.07
CA GLN A 11 -10.38 38.82 -61.07
C GLN A 11 -10.22 37.30 -61.02
N PHE A 12 -9.30 36.75 -61.80
CA PHE A 12 -8.99 35.32 -61.77
C PHE A 12 -8.54 34.87 -60.37
N ILE A 13 -7.68 35.65 -59.72
CA ILE A 13 -7.17 35.32 -58.38
C ILE A 13 -8.28 35.41 -57.33
N ASP A 14 -9.13 36.43 -57.39
CA ASP A 14 -10.29 36.54 -56.49
C ASP A 14 -11.26 35.37 -56.68
N ASP A 15 -11.51 34.93 -57.92
CA ASP A 15 -12.33 33.76 -58.22
C ASP A 15 -11.70 32.46 -57.68
N GLN A 16 -10.37 32.31 -57.79
CA GLN A 16 -9.65 31.17 -57.21
C GLN A 16 -9.66 31.17 -55.68
N VAL A 17 -9.48 32.33 -55.04
CA VAL A 17 -9.59 32.46 -53.57
C VAL A 17 -10.99 32.06 -53.11
N LYS A 18 -12.02 32.55 -53.79
CA LYS A 18 -13.41 32.21 -53.48
C LYS A 18 -13.67 30.71 -53.60
N LEU A 19 -13.19 30.07 -54.67
CA LEU A 19 -13.32 28.62 -54.87
C LEU A 19 -12.64 27.81 -53.76
N ILE A 20 -11.48 28.29 -53.27
CA ILE A 20 -10.76 27.67 -52.15
C ILE A 20 -11.56 27.82 -50.84
N ASP A 21 -12.10 29.01 -50.57
CA ASP A 21 -12.90 29.29 -49.37
C ASP A 21 -14.19 28.46 -49.35
N ASP A 22 -14.90 28.37 -50.48
CA ASP A 22 -16.08 27.52 -50.63
C ASP A 22 -15.74 26.04 -50.38
N ARG A 23 -14.56 25.58 -50.84
CA ARG A 23 -14.12 24.20 -50.58
C ARG A 23 -13.72 23.97 -49.13
N LEU A 24 -13.11 24.94 -48.45
CA LEU A 24 -12.77 24.86 -47.04
C LEU A 24 -14.03 24.71 -46.17
N GLU A 25 -15.08 25.47 -46.47
CA GLU A 25 -16.37 25.33 -45.76
C GLU A 25 -17.00 23.95 -46.03
N ALA A 26 -16.98 23.48 -47.28
CA ALA A 26 -17.46 22.14 -47.60
C ALA A 26 -16.70 21.03 -46.83
N ILE A 27 -15.37 21.13 -46.73
CA ILE A 27 -14.54 20.19 -45.95
C ILE A 27 -14.93 20.20 -44.46
N LYS A 28 -15.26 21.37 -43.90
CA LYS A 28 -15.70 21.50 -42.50
C LYS A 28 -17.06 20.85 -42.27
N GLN A 29 -18.02 21.03 -43.18
CA GLN A 29 -19.32 20.37 -43.12
C GLN A 29 -19.19 18.85 -43.27
N GLU A 30 -18.33 18.38 -44.20
CA GLU A 30 -18.03 16.95 -44.37
C GLU A 30 -17.42 16.33 -43.09
N GLU A 31 -16.55 17.05 -42.39
CA GLU A 31 -15.98 16.62 -41.10
C GLU A 31 -17.05 16.49 -40.01
N ILE A 32 -17.94 17.49 -39.88
CA ILE A 32 -19.04 17.46 -38.90
C ILE A 32 -19.93 16.24 -39.13
N ILE A 33 -20.35 16.00 -40.38
CA ILE A 33 -21.20 14.86 -40.73
C ILE A 33 -20.51 13.53 -40.38
N ALA A 34 -19.21 13.40 -40.66
CA ALA A 34 -18.45 12.20 -40.35
C ALA A 34 -18.30 11.97 -38.82
N CYS A 35 -18.04 13.04 -38.06
CA CYS A 35 -18.00 12.99 -36.60
C CYS A 35 -19.36 12.60 -36.01
N ASP A 36 -20.47 13.16 -36.52
CA ASP A 36 -21.82 12.85 -36.07
C ASP A 36 -22.19 11.38 -36.35
N GLN A 37 -21.77 10.82 -37.49
CA GLN A 37 -21.94 9.41 -37.80
C GLN A 37 -21.22 8.50 -36.79
N ILE A 38 -19.97 8.83 -36.44
CA ILE A 38 -19.20 8.08 -35.42
C ILE A 38 -19.91 8.14 -34.07
N GLU A 39 -20.43 9.30 -33.68
CA GLU A 39 -21.14 9.47 -32.41
C GLU A 39 -22.48 8.71 -32.39
N GLN A 40 -23.19 8.63 -33.52
CA GLN A 40 -24.38 7.79 -33.66
C GLN A 40 -24.04 6.29 -33.53
N GLU A 41 -22.95 5.83 -34.17
CA GLU A 41 -22.45 4.47 -34.00
C GLU A 41 -22.07 4.18 -32.53
N ARG A 42 -21.39 5.13 -31.88
CA ARG A 42 -21.01 5.04 -30.46
C ARG A 42 -22.24 4.90 -29.55
N ASN A 43 -23.27 5.68 -29.80
CA ASN A 43 -24.52 5.62 -29.04
C ASN A 43 -25.26 4.29 -29.23
N LEU A 44 -25.27 3.74 -30.45
CA LEU A 44 -25.83 2.41 -30.72
C LEU A 44 -25.01 1.31 -30.02
N TYR A 45 -23.68 1.42 -30.03
CA TYR A 45 -22.79 0.49 -29.33
C TYR A 45 -23.01 0.54 -27.82
N ASN A 46 -23.08 1.73 -27.23
CA ASN A 46 -23.28 1.92 -25.79
C ASN A 46 -24.64 1.39 -25.31
N LYS A 47 -25.71 1.52 -26.11
CA LYS A 47 -27.02 0.92 -25.80
C LYS A 47 -26.99 -0.61 -25.75
N ASN A 48 -26.09 -1.23 -26.50
CA ASN A 48 -25.95 -2.69 -26.58
C ASN A 48 -24.81 -3.23 -25.69
N LYS A 49 -24.06 -2.35 -25.01
CA LYS A 49 -22.94 -2.75 -24.15
C LYS A 49 -23.51 -3.46 -22.92
N PRO A 50 -23.07 -4.69 -22.61
CA PRO A 50 -23.46 -5.36 -21.37
C PRO A 50 -23.15 -4.44 -20.19
N ILE A 51 -24.06 -4.38 -19.21
CA ILE A 51 -23.83 -3.64 -17.97
C ILE A 51 -22.47 -4.08 -17.40
N PRO A 52 -21.55 -3.15 -17.13
CA PRO A 52 -20.25 -3.50 -16.58
C PRO A 52 -20.47 -4.32 -15.30
N LYS A 53 -19.98 -5.56 -15.28
CA LYS A 53 -19.98 -6.37 -14.05
C LYS A 53 -19.20 -5.63 -12.98
N ASN A 54 -19.68 -5.70 -11.74
CA ASN A 54 -19.00 -5.06 -10.62
C ASN A 54 -17.62 -5.71 -10.44
N LYS A 55 -16.55 -4.95 -10.72
CA LYS A 55 -15.16 -5.44 -10.60
C LYS A 55 -14.65 -5.44 -9.14
N GLY A 56 -15.42 -4.91 -8.19
CA GLY A 56 -15.00 -4.69 -6.81
C GLY A 56 -13.78 -3.77 -6.68
N THR A 57 -13.45 -3.36 -5.47
CA THR A 57 -12.23 -2.59 -5.20
C THR A 57 -11.09 -3.48 -4.72
N HIS A 58 -9.84 -3.07 -4.96
CA HIS A 58 -8.65 -3.73 -4.39
C HIS A 58 -8.75 -3.88 -2.86
N TYR A 59 -9.37 -2.89 -2.20
CA TYR A 59 -9.51 -2.85 -0.76
C TYR A 59 -10.50 -3.88 -0.25
N GLU A 60 -11.68 -3.99 -0.87
CA GLU A 60 -12.71 -4.96 -0.47
C GLU A 60 -12.22 -6.41 -0.60
N ASP A 61 -11.56 -6.74 -1.73
CA ASP A 61 -10.97 -8.06 -1.95
C ASP A 61 -9.90 -8.38 -0.89
N LYS A 62 -9.02 -7.42 -0.62
CA LYS A 62 -7.95 -7.58 0.36
C LYS A 62 -8.51 -7.74 1.77
N ALA A 63 -9.50 -6.92 2.15
CA ALA A 63 -10.15 -7.00 3.45
C ALA A 63 -10.87 -8.35 3.66
N LEU A 64 -11.52 -8.87 2.62
CA LEU A 64 -12.12 -10.20 2.65
C LEU A 64 -11.07 -11.29 2.92
N ILE A 65 -9.93 -11.22 2.23
CA ILE A 65 -8.86 -12.21 2.35
C ILE A 65 -8.12 -12.10 3.68
N ASP A 66 -7.80 -10.89 4.13
CA ASP A 66 -7.16 -10.65 5.42
C ASP A 66 -8.05 -11.19 6.56
N LYS A 67 -9.37 -10.96 6.48
CA LYS A 67 -10.34 -11.54 7.42
C LYS A 67 -10.37 -13.07 7.37
N PHE A 68 -10.43 -13.67 6.18
CA PHE A 68 -10.43 -15.13 6.03
C PHE A 68 -9.14 -15.78 6.57
N ILE A 69 -7.98 -15.18 6.30
CA ILE A 69 -6.69 -15.66 6.82
C ILE A 69 -6.64 -15.53 8.34
N GLN A 70 -7.17 -14.43 8.89
CA GLN A 70 -7.25 -14.24 10.33
C GLN A 70 -8.14 -15.29 10.98
N ASP A 71 -9.35 -15.52 10.44
CA ASP A 71 -10.27 -16.55 10.93
C ASP A 71 -9.63 -17.95 10.90
N LEU A 72 -8.87 -18.29 9.85
CA LEU A 72 -8.14 -19.56 9.77
C LEU A 72 -7.00 -19.70 10.79
N ARG A 73 -6.27 -18.61 11.06
CA ARG A 73 -5.18 -18.61 12.05
C ARG A 73 -5.71 -18.67 13.47
N ASP A 74 -6.82 -17.98 13.73
CA ASP A 74 -7.50 -18.03 15.01
C ASP A 74 -8.07 -19.44 15.25
N ASP A 75 -8.57 -20.11 14.21
CA ASP A 75 -8.96 -21.53 14.29
C ASP A 75 -7.75 -22.42 14.63
N ASP A 76 -6.63 -22.27 13.93
CA ASP A 76 -5.39 -23.05 14.16
C ASP A 76 -4.79 -22.82 15.55
N ALA A 77 -4.79 -21.57 16.03
CA ALA A 77 -4.36 -21.22 17.37
C ALA A 77 -5.33 -21.74 18.45
N ASN A 78 -6.62 -21.83 18.13
CA ASN A 78 -7.66 -22.40 18.98
C ASN A 78 -7.76 -23.93 18.89
N VAL A 79 -6.94 -24.58 18.05
CA VAL A 79 -6.52 -25.99 18.23
C VAL A 79 -5.63 -26.13 19.49
N SER A 80 -5.98 -25.41 20.57
CA SER A 80 -5.87 -25.95 21.90
C SER A 80 -6.44 -27.37 21.89
N LYS A 81 -5.65 -28.32 22.40
CA LYS A 81 -5.94 -29.76 22.49
C LYS A 81 -7.45 -30.00 22.46
N PRO A 82 -7.99 -30.82 21.55
CA PRO A 82 -9.43 -31.03 21.43
C PRO A 82 -9.98 -31.17 22.84
N LYS A 83 -10.80 -30.19 23.29
CA LYS A 83 -11.40 -30.23 24.62
C LYS A 83 -12.04 -31.60 24.71
N SER A 84 -11.40 -32.46 25.50
CA SER A 84 -11.82 -33.83 25.61
C SER A 84 -13.18 -33.72 26.25
N ILE A 85 -14.23 -34.31 25.67
CA ILE A 85 -15.56 -34.28 26.29
C ILE A 85 -15.56 -34.94 27.68
N ILE A 86 -14.45 -35.59 28.04
CA ILE A 86 -14.14 -36.01 29.41
C ILE A 86 -14.15 -34.83 30.39
N ASP A 87 -13.93 -33.58 29.94
CA ASP A 87 -13.85 -32.39 30.77
C ASP A 87 -15.22 -31.86 31.27
N ASP A 88 -16.36 -32.51 30.97
CA ASP A 88 -17.64 -32.14 31.60
C ASP A 88 -17.59 -32.45 33.11
N PRO A 89 -17.53 -31.43 33.98
CA PRO A 89 -17.34 -31.64 35.40
C PRO A 89 -18.46 -32.48 36.02
N ASN A 90 -19.70 -32.38 35.51
CA ASN A 90 -20.83 -33.11 36.05
C ASN A 90 -20.75 -34.62 35.72
N CYS A 91 -20.27 -34.95 34.53
CA CYS A 91 -20.05 -36.34 34.11
C CYS A 91 -18.90 -36.98 34.89
N ILE A 92 -17.80 -36.25 35.10
CA ILE A 92 -16.67 -36.71 35.94
C ILE A 92 -17.14 -36.96 37.38
N GLU A 93 -17.85 -35.99 37.99
CA GLU A 93 -18.31 -36.12 39.37
C GLU A 93 -19.32 -37.27 39.54
N THR A 94 -20.20 -37.48 38.56
CA THR A 94 -21.11 -38.63 38.56
C THR A 94 -20.34 -39.96 38.51
N LEU A 95 -19.33 -40.07 37.65
CA LEU A 95 -18.48 -41.26 37.57
C LEU A 95 -17.68 -41.47 38.87
N ARG A 96 -17.14 -40.40 39.44
CA ARG A 96 -16.42 -40.40 40.73
C ARG A 96 -17.30 -40.91 41.86
N ALA A 97 -18.52 -40.41 41.98
CA ALA A 97 -19.48 -40.82 43.00
C ALA A 97 -19.83 -42.32 42.89
N GLU A 98 -19.95 -42.84 41.68
CA GLU A 98 -20.31 -44.24 41.42
C GLU A 98 -19.15 -45.19 41.69
N VAL A 99 -17.93 -44.83 41.30
CA VAL A 99 -16.72 -45.58 41.67
C VAL A 99 -16.55 -45.59 43.20
N SER A 100 -16.72 -44.43 43.85
CA SER A 100 -16.66 -44.33 45.32
C SER A 100 -17.70 -45.22 46.00
N THR A 101 -18.96 -45.17 45.54
CA THR A 101 -20.04 -46.03 46.04
C THR A 101 -19.69 -47.51 45.92
N LYS A 102 -19.08 -47.92 44.81
CA LYS A 102 -18.68 -49.31 44.57
C LYS A 102 -17.51 -49.72 45.48
N VAL A 103 -16.49 -48.90 45.62
CA VAL A 103 -15.34 -49.14 46.51
C VAL A 103 -15.82 -49.27 47.96
N ASN A 104 -16.75 -48.41 48.40
CA ASN A 104 -17.36 -48.51 49.73
C ASN A 104 -18.14 -49.81 49.93
N ALA A 105 -18.90 -50.26 48.92
CA ALA A 105 -19.60 -51.55 48.97
C ALA A 105 -18.61 -52.73 49.11
N CYS A 106 -17.47 -52.68 48.42
CA CYS A 106 -16.40 -53.68 48.56
C CYS A 106 -15.77 -53.65 49.96
N SER A 107 -15.49 -52.47 50.51
CA SER A 107 -14.95 -52.31 51.88
C SER A 107 -15.91 -52.91 52.93
N ASN A 108 -17.22 -52.67 52.78
CA ASN A 108 -18.24 -53.23 53.66
C ASN A 108 -18.33 -54.76 53.55
N TYR A 109 -18.19 -55.30 52.35
CA TYR A 109 -18.12 -56.74 52.14
C TYR A 109 -16.90 -57.37 52.82
N ILE A 110 -15.72 -56.77 52.64
CA ILE A 110 -14.48 -57.24 53.27
C ILE A 110 -14.61 -57.18 54.80
N THR A 111 -15.22 -56.12 55.33
CA THR A 111 -15.53 -55.99 56.77
C THR A 111 -16.43 -57.13 57.27
N ARG A 112 -17.46 -57.49 56.49
CA ARG A 112 -18.36 -58.58 56.84
C ARG A 112 -17.65 -59.93 56.88
N ILE A 113 -16.90 -60.29 55.83
CA ILE A 113 -16.18 -61.59 55.79
C ILE A 113 -15.10 -61.67 56.87
N ARG A 114 -14.44 -60.55 57.19
CA ARG A 114 -13.50 -60.44 58.31
C ARG A 114 -14.19 -60.77 59.64
N ASN A 115 -15.31 -60.12 59.93
CA ASN A 115 -16.03 -60.32 61.20
C ASN A 115 -16.53 -61.76 61.35
N LEU A 116 -16.93 -62.40 60.25
CA LEU A 116 -17.35 -63.81 60.25
C LEU A 116 -16.17 -64.78 60.44
N ALA A 117 -14.98 -64.42 59.98
CA ALA A 117 -13.78 -65.23 60.16
C ALA A 117 -13.12 -65.06 61.53
N GLN A 118 -13.27 -63.90 62.16
CA GLN A 118 -12.63 -63.55 63.44
C GLN A 118 -12.84 -64.55 64.59
N PRO A 119 -14.05 -65.11 64.84
CA PRO A 119 -14.24 -66.07 65.92
C PRO A 119 -13.75 -67.48 65.60
N LEU A 120 -13.35 -67.76 64.34
CA LEU A 120 -12.92 -69.09 63.91
C LEU A 120 -11.43 -69.31 64.23
N PRO A 121 -11.02 -70.52 64.64
CA PRO A 121 -9.62 -70.82 64.91
C PRO A 121 -8.78 -70.74 63.63
N ARG A 122 -7.52 -70.30 63.75
CA ARG A 122 -6.51 -70.22 62.67
C ARG A 122 -6.83 -69.24 61.52
N THR A 123 -7.68 -68.23 61.74
CA THR A 123 -8.02 -67.22 60.72
C THR A 123 -7.27 -65.89 60.87
N SER A 124 -6.35 -65.75 61.83
CA SER A 124 -5.66 -64.48 62.14
C SER A 124 -5.02 -63.83 60.91
N LYS A 125 -4.28 -64.60 60.09
CA LYS A 125 -3.68 -64.10 58.84
C LYS A 125 -4.72 -63.62 57.81
N PHE A 126 -5.90 -64.25 57.76
CA PHE A 126 -6.97 -63.82 56.87
C PHE A 126 -7.62 -62.52 57.37
N VAL A 127 -7.82 -62.39 58.68
CA VAL A 127 -8.31 -61.17 59.31
C VAL A 127 -7.36 -60.00 59.07
N GLU A 128 -6.05 -60.24 59.18
CA GLU A 128 -5.00 -59.26 58.85
C GLU A 128 -5.07 -58.79 57.40
N SER A 129 -5.11 -59.71 56.42
CA SER A 129 -5.29 -59.34 55.01
C SER A 129 -6.60 -58.60 54.73
N CYS A 130 -7.67 -58.87 55.49
CA CYS A 130 -8.90 -58.10 55.36
C CYS A 130 -8.74 -56.67 55.90
N ASN A 131 -8.02 -56.47 57.01
CA ASN A 131 -7.76 -55.14 57.55
C ASN A 131 -6.90 -54.31 56.61
N GLU A 132 -5.83 -54.89 56.05
CA GLU A 132 -4.98 -54.22 55.04
C GLU A 132 -5.80 -53.78 53.82
N ALA A 133 -6.69 -54.64 53.32
CA ALA A 133 -7.56 -54.30 52.20
C ALA A 133 -8.61 -53.25 52.58
N ILE A 134 -9.20 -53.30 53.78
CA ILE A 134 -10.13 -52.26 54.25
C ILE A 134 -9.41 -50.90 54.32
N ASP A 135 -8.20 -50.87 54.86
CA ASP A 135 -7.40 -49.66 54.95
C ASP A 135 -7.05 -49.11 53.57
N TYR A 136 -6.63 -49.96 52.63
CA TYR A 136 -6.39 -49.58 51.24
C TYR A 136 -7.64 -48.95 50.59
N PHE A 137 -8.81 -49.57 50.77
CA PHE A 137 -10.06 -49.13 50.14
C PHE A 137 -10.62 -47.84 50.77
N ARG A 138 -10.25 -47.52 52.02
CA ARG A 138 -10.73 -46.33 52.75
C ARG A 138 -9.78 -45.14 52.70
N ARG A 139 -8.53 -45.32 52.26
CA ARG A 139 -7.57 -44.22 52.11
C ARG A 139 -8.01 -43.30 50.97
N THR A 140 -8.42 -42.08 51.31
CA THR A 140 -8.82 -41.06 50.33
C THR A 140 -7.76 -40.83 49.26
N GLN A 141 -6.47 -40.79 49.65
CA GLN A 141 -5.37 -40.58 48.71
C GLN A 141 -5.29 -41.71 47.66
N GLU A 142 -5.41 -42.97 48.08
CA GLU A 142 -5.39 -44.13 47.19
C GLU A 142 -6.61 -44.16 46.25
N PHE A 143 -7.77 -43.70 46.73
CA PHE A 143 -8.94 -43.54 45.88
C PHE A 143 -8.70 -42.50 44.78
N GLU A 144 -8.19 -41.32 45.11
CA GLU A 144 -7.91 -40.27 44.13
C GLU A 144 -6.84 -40.68 43.11
N ASP A 145 -5.76 -41.32 43.56
CA ASP A 145 -4.70 -41.80 42.66
C ASP A 145 -5.21 -42.87 41.69
N ASN A 146 -6.09 -43.76 42.16
CA ASN A 146 -6.71 -44.77 41.31
C ASN A 146 -7.77 -44.19 40.37
N PHE A 147 -8.55 -43.21 40.82
CA PHE A 147 -9.50 -42.51 39.96
C PHE A 147 -8.79 -41.72 38.86
N LYS A 148 -7.63 -41.11 39.17
CA LYS A 148 -6.78 -40.47 38.18
C LYS A 148 -6.26 -41.46 37.12
N LYS A 149 -5.91 -42.69 37.50
CA LYS A 149 -5.57 -43.76 36.54
C LYS A 149 -6.74 -44.11 35.64
N LEU A 150 -7.96 -44.20 36.18
CA LEU A 150 -9.17 -44.39 35.37
C LEU A 150 -9.35 -43.24 34.37
N TYR A 151 -9.14 -42.00 34.81
CA TYR A 151 -9.21 -40.83 33.95
C TYR A 151 -8.26 -40.95 32.75
N THR A 152 -7.00 -41.31 33.00
CA THR A 152 -6.02 -41.55 31.93
C THR A 152 -6.43 -42.69 30.99
N VAL A 153 -7.03 -43.76 31.51
CA VAL A 153 -7.58 -44.85 30.69
C VAL A 153 -8.70 -44.33 29.78
N LEU A 154 -9.60 -43.49 30.29
CA LEU A 154 -10.69 -42.93 29.50
C LEU A 154 -10.19 -41.96 28.42
N GLU A 155 -9.14 -41.17 28.71
CA GLU A 155 -8.50 -40.27 27.74
C GLU A 155 -7.82 -41.02 26.60
N GLN A 156 -7.14 -42.13 26.91
CA GLN A 156 -6.32 -42.86 25.96
C GLN A 156 -7.09 -43.94 25.18
N SER A 157 -8.27 -44.35 25.67
CA SER A 157 -9.04 -45.41 25.03
C SER A 157 -9.81 -44.90 23.81
N ASP A 158 -9.75 -45.67 22.72
CA ASP A 158 -10.69 -45.52 21.62
C ASP A 158 -12.11 -45.97 22.04
N LEU A 159 -13.11 -45.55 21.27
CA LEU A 159 -14.52 -45.85 21.49
C LEU A 159 -14.83 -47.36 21.57
N ASN A 160 -14.06 -48.19 20.87
CA ASN A 160 -14.31 -49.62 20.75
C ASN A 160 -13.72 -50.39 21.95
N ASN A 161 -12.64 -49.87 22.54
CA ASN A 161 -11.88 -50.53 23.60
C ASN A 161 -12.14 -49.95 24.99
N ILE A 162 -12.81 -48.80 25.11
CA ILE A 162 -13.01 -48.12 26.41
C ILE A 162 -13.70 -48.97 27.47
N ILE A 163 -14.65 -49.82 27.08
CA ILE A 163 -15.33 -50.74 28.00
C ILE A 163 -14.34 -51.79 28.53
N GLN A 164 -13.56 -52.40 27.63
CA GLN A 164 -12.57 -53.41 27.99
C GLN A 164 -11.48 -52.81 28.89
N ASN A 165 -10.99 -51.62 28.54
CA ASN A 165 -9.96 -50.94 29.32
C ASN A 165 -10.47 -50.51 30.71
N THR A 166 -11.72 -50.05 30.82
CA THR A 166 -12.35 -49.73 32.12
C THR A 166 -12.51 -50.99 32.98
N GLN A 167 -12.94 -52.11 32.38
CA GLN A 167 -13.06 -53.38 33.08
C GLN A 167 -11.70 -53.90 33.57
N GLN A 168 -10.68 -53.79 32.73
CA GLN A 168 -9.32 -54.18 33.05
C GLN A 168 -8.75 -53.33 34.18
N TRP A 169 -8.92 -52.01 34.12
CA TRP A 169 -8.57 -51.09 35.21
C TRP A 169 -9.22 -51.49 36.54
N TRP A 170 -10.53 -51.78 36.55
CA TRP A 170 -11.23 -52.19 37.77
C TRP A 170 -10.68 -53.49 38.34
N LYS A 171 -10.44 -54.47 37.46
CA LYS A 171 -9.88 -55.78 37.83
C LYS A 171 -8.50 -55.65 38.45
N ASP A 172 -7.64 -54.82 37.86
CA ASP A 172 -6.26 -54.65 38.32
C ASP A 172 -6.18 -53.82 39.59
N THR A 173 -7.06 -52.82 39.74
CA THR A 173 -7.04 -51.89 40.88
C THR A 173 -7.71 -52.46 42.12
N TYR A 174 -8.89 -53.07 41.98
CA TYR A 174 -9.69 -53.54 43.12
C TYR A 174 -10.06 -55.02 43.02
N GLY A 175 -10.38 -55.49 41.81
CA GLY A 175 -10.95 -56.83 41.60
C GLY A 175 -10.05 -57.98 42.07
N SER A 176 -8.74 -57.89 41.82
CA SER A 176 -7.78 -58.95 42.17
C SER A 176 -7.69 -59.19 43.68
N THR A 177 -7.62 -58.13 44.47
CA THR A 177 -7.62 -58.18 45.94
C THR A 177 -8.91 -58.79 46.49
N ILE A 178 -10.07 -58.34 45.98
CA ILE A 178 -11.38 -58.88 46.40
C ILE A 178 -11.50 -60.37 46.03
N ALA A 179 -11.06 -60.76 44.83
CA ALA A 179 -11.10 -62.15 44.38
C ALA A 179 -10.18 -63.06 45.21
N GLU A 180 -9.01 -62.58 45.61
CA GLU A 180 -8.12 -63.31 46.53
C GLU A 180 -8.75 -63.49 47.91
N LEU A 181 -9.28 -62.43 48.51
CA LEU A 181 -9.96 -62.52 49.80
C LEU A 181 -11.16 -63.45 49.74
N ASN A 182 -11.93 -63.43 48.64
CA ASN A 182 -13.05 -64.34 48.47
C ASN A 182 -12.61 -65.80 48.38
N ARG A 183 -11.55 -66.11 47.62
CA ARG A 183 -10.97 -67.47 47.53
C ARG A 183 -10.48 -67.98 48.89
N ARG A 184 -9.88 -67.11 49.70
CA ARG A 184 -9.48 -67.46 51.07
C ARG A 184 -10.69 -67.68 51.98
N ASN A 185 -11.70 -66.80 51.88
CA ASN A 185 -12.94 -66.92 52.66
C ASN A 185 -13.71 -68.21 52.34
N GLN A 186 -13.75 -68.65 51.08
CA GLN A 186 -14.39 -69.93 50.69
C GLN A 186 -13.83 -71.14 51.45
N LYS A 187 -12.54 -71.12 51.79
CA LYS A 187 -11.89 -72.18 52.57
C LYS A 187 -12.22 -72.10 54.07
N ILE A 188 -12.66 -70.94 54.54
CA ILE A 188 -12.95 -70.66 55.96
C ILE A 188 -14.44 -70.79 56.25
N ASN A 189 -15.28 -70.21 55.40
CA ASN A 189 -16.73 -70.17 55.53
C ASN A 189 -17.39 -70.17 54.13
N SER A 190 -17.77 -71.36 53.66
CA SER A 190 -18.39 -71.59 52.35
C SER A 190 -19.83 -71.04 52.23
N ALA A 191 -20.49 -70.73 53.35
CA ALA A 191 -21.90 -70.30 53.35
C ALA A 191 -22.08 -68.83 52.91
N VAL A 192 -21.00 -68.05 52.79
CA VAL A 192 -21.07 -66.57 52.66
C VAL A 192 -20.78 -66.10 51.22
N THR A 193 -20.34 -66.98 50.31
CA THR A 193 -19.37 -66.57 49.29
C THR A 193 -19.84 -66.34 47.85
N GLU A 194 -21.04 -66.77 47.44
CA GLU A 194 -21.38 -66.73 46.01
C GLU A 194 -22.21 -65.51 45.59
N ASN A 195 -23.33 -65.23 46.26
CA ASN A 195 -24.24 -64.17 45.76
C ASN A 195 -23.71 -62.75 45.94
N ASN A 196 -22.98 -62.45 47.03
CA ASN A 196 -22.49 -61.09 47.28
C ASN A 196 -21.27 -60.74 46.41
N PHE A 197 -20.39 -61.71 46.13
CA PHE A 197 -19.20 -61.49 45.31
C PHE A 197 -19.55 -61.17 43.86
N ALA A 198 -20.52 -61.89 43.27
CA ALA A 198 -20.97 -61.64 41.90
C ALA A 198 -21.56 -60.22 41.72
N ILE A 199 -22.30 -59.73 42.72
CA ILE A 199 -22.87 -58.37 42.71
C ILE A 199 -21.76 -57.32 42.84
N LEU A 200 -20.73 -57.58 43.63
CA LEU A 200 -19.62 -56.65 43.85
C LEU A 200 -18.59 -56.64 42.72
N SER A 201 -18.39 -57.75 42.03
CA SER A 201 -17.52 -57.84 40.85
C SER A 201 -18.18 -57.29 39.59
N SER A 202 -19.51 -57.14 39.58
CA SER A 202 -20.23 -56.51 38.47
C SER A 202 -19.87 -55.02 38.34
N THR A 203 -19.31 -54.65 37.20
CA THR A 203 -18.94 -53.29 36.81
C THR A 203 -20.03 -52.58 36.00
N SER A 204 -21.25 -53.14 35.92
CA SER A 204 -22.31 -52.67 35.01
C SER A 204 -22.63 -51.18 35.15
N ARG A 205 -22.82 -50.67 36.37
CA ARG A 205 -23.12 -49.25 36.60
C ARG A 205 -21.98 -48.30 36.24
N VAL A 206 -20.74 -48.68 36.53
CA VAL A 206 -19.55 -47.91 36.14
C VAL A 206 -19.45 -47.87 34.62
N ILE A 207 -19.66 -49.01 33.96
CA ILE A 207 -19.68 -49.12 32.49
C ILE A 207 -20.82 -48.28 31.89
N ASP A 208 -22.00 -48.29 32.48
CA ASP A 208 -23.15 -47.52 31.97
C ASP A 208 -22.90 -46.01 32.04
N ASN A 209 -22.24 -45.52 33.10
CA ASN A 209 -21.86 -44.11 33.18
C ASN A 209 -20.70 -43.77 32.24
N VAL A 210 -19.73 -44.66 32.03
CA VAL A 210 -18.72 -44.51 30.97
C VAL A 210 -19.39 -44.45 29.59
N LYS A 211 -20.40 -45.28 29.31
CA LYS A 211 -21.18 -45.22 28.06
C LYS A 211 -21.93 -43.90 27.90
N LYS A 212 -22.53 -43.35 28.96
CA LYS A 212 -23.20 -42.03 28.92
C LYS A 212 -22.21 -40.92 28.61
N LEU A 213 -21.04 -40.94 29.24
CA LEU A 213 -19.95 -40.00 28.98
C LEU A 213 -19.47 -40.08 27.51
N MET A 214 -19.42 -41.29 26.96
CA MET A 214 -19.09 -41.52 25.54
C MET A 214 -20.22 -41.17 24.56
N ALA A 215 -21.48 -41.31 24.97
CA ALA A 215 -22.62 -40.86 24.17
C ALA A 215 -22.65 -39.34 24.07
N ALA A 216 -22.39 -38.64 25.19
CA ALA A 216 -22.17 -37.20 25.20
C ALA A 216 -20.99 -36.81 24.28
N ARG A 217 -19.94 -37.64 24.21
CA ARG A 217 -18.81 -37.47 23.29
C ARG A 217 -19.20 -37.52 21.81
N LYS A 218 -20.22 -38.30 21.42
CA LYS A 218 -20.67 -38.42 20.01
C LYS A 218 -21.57 -37.29 19.53
N VAL A 219 -22.29 -36.61 20.43
CA VAL A 219 -23.26 -35.56 20.06
C VAL A 219 -22.58 -34.23 19.72
N VAL A 220 -21.33 -34.04 20.14
CA VAL A 220 -20.53 -32.83 19.86
C VAL A 220 -19.47 -33.12 18.79
N SER A 221 -19.87 -33.80 17.71
CA SER A 221 -19.10 -33.76 16.47
C SER A 221 -19.40 -32.44 15.78
N VAL A 222 -18.89 -31.34 16.33
CA VAL A 222 -18.90 -30.03 15.66
C VAL A 222 -18.16 -30.22 14.34
N GLU A 223 -18.81 -29.90 13.22
CA GLU A 223 -18.15 -29.83 11.92
C GLU A 223 -16.85 -29.03 12.08
N PRO A 224 -15.69 -29.46 11.53
CA PRO A 224 -14.42 -28.78 11.74
C PRO A 224 -14.60 -27.28 11.44
N GLN A 225 -14.28 -26.41 12.41
CA GLN A 225 -14.47 -24.96 12.27
C GLN A 225 -13.81 -24.42 10.99
N LYS A 226 -12.64 -24.96 10.62
CA LYS A 226 -11.99 -24.79 9.31
C LYS A 226 -12.94 -24.93 8.10
N LEU A 227 -13.78 -25.96 8.05
CA LEU A 227 -14.66 -26.23 6.89
C LEU A 227 -15.76 -25.17 6.77
N ASP A 228 -16.32 -24.72 7.89
CA ASP A 228 -17.30 -23.62 7.91
C ASP A 228 -16.67 -22.29 7.45
N ILE A 229 -15.45 -22.00 7.92
CA ILE A 229 -14.67 -20.82 7.50
C ILE A 229 -14.42 -20.86 5.98
N ILE A 230 -14.01 -22.01 5.44
CA ILE A 230 -13.77 -22.20 4.00
C ILE A 230 -15.07 -22.01 3.20
N ARG A 231 -16.19 -22.60 3.63
CA ARG A 231 -17.48 -22.45 2.93
C ARG A 231 -17.94 -20.99 2.89
N LYS A 232 -17.80 -20.26 4.01
CA LYS A 232 -18.12 -18.82 4.07
C LYS A 232 -17.26 -18.02 3.10
N PHE A 233 -15.97 -18.31 3.05
CA PHE A 233 -15.05 -17.66 2.13
C PHE A 233 -15.39 -17.94 0.66
N VAL A 234 -15.56 -19.21 0.27
CA VAL A 234 -15.90 -19.58 -1.12
C VAL A 234 -17.23 -18.96 -1.54
N LYS A 235 -18.22 -18.91 -0.65
CA LYS A 235 -19.50 -18.24 -0.91
C LYS A 235 -19.32 -16.74 -1.20
N HIS A 236 -18.52 -16.03 -0.42
CA HIS A 236 -18.23 -14.61 -0.68
C HIS A 236 -17.41 -14.41 -1.95
N LEU A 237 -16.45 -15.29 -2.22
CA LEU A 237 -15.63 -15.26 -3.42
C LEU A 237 -16.50 -15.35 -4.68
N LEU A 238 -17.47 -16.26 -4.71
CA LEU A 238 -18.40 -16.41 -5.84
C LEU A 238 -19.37 -15.24 -6.04
N ILE A 239 -19.65 -14.47 -4.99
CA ILE A 239 -20.47 -13.25 -5.07
C ILE A 239 -19.65 -12.12 -5.71
N ILE A 240 -18.36 -12.02 -5.37
CA ILE A 240 -17.49 -10.92 -5.77
C ILE A 240 -16.78 -11.20 -7.12
N ASP A 241 -16.62 -12.47 -7.50
CA ASP A 241 -16.00 -12.91 -8.74
C ASP A 241 -17.01 -13.37 -9.79
N GLU A 242 -17.93 -12.48 -10.15
CA GLU A 242 -19.00 -12.76 -11.12
C GLU A 242 -18.48 -13.09 -12.54
N GLU A 243 -17.23 -12.75 -12.85
CA GLU A 243 -16.59 -13.10 -14.13
C GLU A 243 -16.10 -14.55 -14.17
N ASN A 244 -15.70 -15.12 -13.03
CA ASN A 244 -15.24 -16.51 -12.94
C ASN A 244 -16.21 -17.44 -12.23
N ARG A 245 -17.38 -16.94 -11.80
CA ARG A 245 -18.41 -17.72 -11.12
C ARG A 245 -18.76 -19.03 -11.84
N ASP A 246 -18.89 -18.99 -13.16
CA ASP A 246 -19.24 -20.18 -13.96
C ASP A 246 -18.06 -21.13 -14.19
N LYS A 247 -16.83 -20.69 -13.90
CA LYS A 247 -15.60 -21.48 -14.04
C LYS A 247 -15.19 -22.17 -12.74
N ILE A 248 -15.68 -21.70 -11.60
CA ILE A 248 -15.32 -22.21 -10.28
C ILE A 248 -16.43 -23.15 -9.80
N ASN A 249 -16.13 -24.45 -9.72
CA ASN A 249 -17.00 -25.39 -9.01
C ASN A 249 -16.82 -25.19 -7.49
N ALA A 250 -17.85 -24.68 -6.83
CA ALA A 250 -17.80 -24.32 -5.41
C ALA A 250 -17.40 -25.51 -4.52
N GLU A 251 -17.97 -26.69 -4.77
CA GLU A 251 -17.72 -27.89 -3.96
C GLU A 251 -16.29 -28.41 -4.14
N GLU A 252 -15.79 -28.40 -5.38
CA GLU A 252 -14.41 -28.81 -5.69
C GLU A 252 -13.40 -27.87 -5.03
N LEU A 253 -13.67 -26.56 -5.04
CA LEU A 253 -12.81 -25.58 -4.37
C LEU A 253 -12.85 -25.73 -2.85
N ILE A 254 -14.03 -25.97 -2.26
CA ILE A 254 -14.17 -26.23 -0.82
C ILE A 254 -13.36 -27.48 -0.43
N GLU A 255 -13.49 -28.56 -1.19
CA GLU A 255 -12.75 -29.81 -0.96
C GLU A 255 -11.24 -29.60 -1.09
N GLN A 256 -10.79 -28.91 -2.14
CA GLN A 256 -9.38 -28.57 -2.36
C GLN A 256 -8.79 -27.76 -1.21
N LEU A 257 -9.47 -26.69 -0.77
CA LEU A 257 -9.00 -25.84 0.32
C LEU A 257 -9.03 -26.58 1.66
N ASN A 258 -10.04 -27.43 1.90
CA ASN A 258 -10.13 -28.19 3.14
C ASN A 258 -8.97 -29.20 3.28
N ASN A 259 -8.58 -29.82 2.17
CA ASN A 259 -7.46 -30.76 2.08
C ASN A 259 -6.07 -30.07 2.06
N SER A 260 -6.03 -28.75 1.94
CA SER A 260 -4.80 -27.95 1.91
C SER A 260 -4.36 -27.50 3.32
N ASN A 261 -3.06 -27.31 3.52
CA ASN A 261 -2.55 -26.64 4.72
C ASN A 261 -2.75 -25.11 4.64
N ILE A 262 -2.59 -24.40 5.77
CA ILE A 262 -2.88 -22.96 5.84
C ILE A 262 -2.02 -22.15 4.85
N GLU A 263 -0.74 -22.49 4.68
CA GLU A 263 0.15 -21.79 3.75
C GLU A 263 -0.27 -21.97 2.29
N GLN A 264 -0.76 -23.15 1.91
CA GLN A 264 -1.31 -23.42 0.58
C GLN A 264 -2.60 -22.62 0.34
N ILE A 265 -3.46 -22.49 1.35
CA ILE A 265 -4.66 -21.66 1.28
C ILE A 265 -4.28 -20.17 1.11
N ILE A 266 -3.29 -19.68 1.88
CA ILE A 266 -2.78 -18.32 1.76
C ILE A 266 -2.21 -18.07 0.34
N ASP A 267 -1.44 -19.01 -0.20
CA ASP A 267 -0.90 -18.89 -1.57
C ASP A 267 -2.01 -18.85 -2.62
N TYR A 268 -3.04 -19.68 -2.48
CA TYR A 268 -4.22 -19.65 -3.35
C TYR A 268 -4.90 -18.26 -3.34
N THR A 269 -5.17 -17.71 -2.15
CA THR A 269 -5.83 -16.39 -2.04
C THR A 269 -5.00 -15.25 -2.62
N LYS A 270 -3.67 -15.28 -2.45
CA LYS A 270 -2.76 -14.30 -3.08
C LYS A 270 -2.78 -14.38 -4.60
N LYS A 271 -2.76 -15.60 -5.16
CA LYS A 271 -2.87 -15.81 -6.61
C LYS A 271 -4.20 -15.30 -7.15
N TRP A 272 -5.29 -15.55 -6.43
CA TRP A 272 -6.61 -15.05 -6.79
C TRP A 272 -6.68 -13.50 -6.79
N ILE A 273 -6.14 -12.82 -5.76
CA ILE A 273 -6.04 -11.34 -5.76
C ILE A 273 -5.24 -10.86 -6.96
N ALA A 274 -4.07 -11.46 -7.21
CA ALA A 274 -3.20 -11.04 -8.31
C ALA A 274 -3.91 -11.13 -9.68
N GLN A 275 -4.69 -12.20 -9.90
CA GLN A 275 -5.49 -12.36 -11.12
C GLN A 275 -6.57 -11.29 -11.25
N ARG A 276 -7.26 -10.96 -10.17
CA ARG A 276 -8.27 -9.89 -10.17
C ARG A 276 -7.66 -8.51 -10.38
N ASP A 277 -6.53 -8.26 -9.76
CA ASP A 277 -5.77 -7.03 -9.93
C ASP A 277 -5.27 -6.89 -11.36
N GLU A 278 -4.87 -7.99 -12.02
CA GLU A 278 -4.54 -7.99 -13.45
C GLU A 278 -5.76 -7.60 -14.30
N ILE A 279 -6.94 -8.15 -14.01
CA ILE A 279 -8.19 -7.81 -14.72
C ILE A 279 -8.56 -6.33 -14.52
N ARG A 280 -8.39 -5.78 -13.31
CA ARG A 280 -8.63 -4.35 -13.02
C ARG A 280 -7.63 -3.44 -13.71
N ASN A 281 -6.35 -3.80 -13.67
CA ASN A 281 -5.25 -3.00 -14.19
C ASN A 281 -5.08 -3.13 -15.70
N ARG A 282 -5.78 -4.08 -16.34
CA ARG A 282 -5.87 -4.15 -17.79
C ARG A 282 -6.56 -2.86 -18.26
N LYS A 283 -5.73 -1.87 -18.62
CA LYS A 283 -6.15 -0.55 -19.13
C LYS A 283 -7.30 -0.79 -20.08
N GLU A 284 -8.43 -0.13 -19.84
CA GLU A 284 -9.52 -0.14 -20.80
C GLU A 284 -8.91 0.21 -22.15
N GLU A 285 -9.00 -0.73 -23.11
CA GLU A 285 -8.58 -0.47 -24.47
C GLU A 285 -9.27 0.82 -24.90
N ARG A 286 -8.49 1.75 -25.48
CA ARG A 286 -9.05 3.05 -25.91
C ARG A 286 -10.33 2.78 -26.68
N ASP A 287 -11.36 3.57 -26.39
CA ASP A 287 -12.64 3.43 -27.06
C ASP A 287 -12.39 3.44 -28.59
N PRO A 288 -12.74 2.37 -29.32
CA PRO A 288 -12.50 2.30 -30.76
C PRO A 288 -13.16 3.46 -31.52
N PHE A 289 -14.18 4.10 -30.94
CA PHE A 289 -14.80 5.31 -31.49
C PHE A 289 -13.92 6.56 -31.31
N ASP A 290 -13.13 6.66 -30.24
CA ASP A 290 -12.18 7.76 -30.06
C ASP A 290 -11.07 7.69 -31.11
N ILE A 291 -10.58 6.48 -31.42
CA ILE A 291 -9.57 6.26 -32.49
C ILE A 291 -10.15 6.65 -33.86
N LYS A 292 -11.37 6.18 -34.18
CA LYS A 292 -12.06 6.57 -35.43
C LYS A 292 -12.26 8.09 -35.53
N MET A 293 -12.60 8.74 -34.42
CA MET A 293 -12.81 10.20 -34.35
C MET A 293 -11.50 10.95 -34.62
N GLU A 294 -10.40 10.52 -34.02
CA GLU A 294 -9.06 11.07 -34.27
C GLU A 294 -8.66 10.92 -35.75
N ASP A 295 -8.88 9.75 -36.35
CA ASP A 295 -8.57 9.49 -37.76
C ASP A 295 -9.37 10.38 -38.72
N VAL A 296 -10.66 10.58 -38.44
CA VAL A 296 -11.53 11.48 -39.21
C VAL A 296 -11.02 12.92 -39.11
N LYS A 297 -10.79 13.43 -37.90
CA LYS A 297 -10.26 14.79 -37.70
C LYS A 297 -8.91 14.99 -38.37
N ALA A 298 -8.01 14.00 -38.28
CA ALA A 298 -6.71 14.04 -38.94
C ALA A 298 -6.84 14.06 -40.47
N LYS A 299 -7.77 13.28 -41.04
CA LYS A 299 -8.04 13.26 -42.48
C LYS A 299 -8.54 14.62 -42.99
N PHE A 300 -9.55 15.20 -42.34
CA PHE A 300 -10.12 16.49 -42.76
C PHE A 300 -9.18 17.67 -42.46
N GLY A 301 -8.40 17.60 -41.36
CA GLY A 301 -7.32 18.52 -41.06
C GLY A 301 -6.28 18.59 -42.19
N ARG A 302 -5.81 17.43 -42.69
CA ARG A 302 -4.89 17.38 -43.85
C ARG A 302 -5.49 18.02 -45.11
N GLN A 303 -6.78 17.84 -45.36
CA GLN A 303 -7.45 18.45 -46.51
C GLN A 303 -7.53 19.98 -46.39
N ARG A 304 -7.83 20.51 -45.19
CA ARG A 304 -7.83 21.96 -44.94
C ARG A 304 -6.45 22.56 -45.17
N ILE A 305 -5.40 21.95 -44.60
CA ILE A 305 -4.01 22.40 -44.78
C ILE A 305 -3.65 22.45 -46.28
N ALA A 306 -4.07 21.45 -47.06
CA ALA A 306 -3.80 21.43 -48.50
C ALA A 306 -4.49 22.58 -49.27
N GLN A 307 -5.71 22.98 -48.87
CA GLN A 307 -6.41 24.11 -49.50
C GLN A 307 -5.82 25.46 -49.07
N GLU A 308 -5.48 25.61 -47.79
CA GLU A 308 -4.79 26.80 -47.27
C GLU A 308 -3.42 27.00 -47.91
N ALA A 309 -2.68 25.92 -48.16
CA ALA A 309 -1.42 25.97 -48.90
C ALA A 309 -1.60 26.49 -50.34
N LYS A 310 -2.70 26.14 -51.02
CA LYS A 310 -3.02 26.70 -52.35
C LYS A 310 -3.32 28.20 -52.28
N LYS A 311 -4.04 28.63 -51.24
CA LYS A 311 -4.35 30.05 -50.99
C LYS A 311 -3.07 30.86 -50.77
N LEU A 312 -2.12 30.33 -50.01
CA LEU A 312 -0.80 30.92 -49.79
C LEU A 312 0.05 30.94 -51.07
N ALA A 313 0.02 29.88 -51.88
CA ALA A 313 0.71 29.85 -53.16
C ALA A 313 0.18 30.92 -54.12
N LEU A 314 -1.15 31.12 -54.14
CA LEU A 314 -1.80 32.16 -54.93
C LEU A 314 -1.42 33.57 -54.45
N ALA A 315 -1.34 33.78 -53.13
CA ALA A 315 -0.83 35.02 -52.55
C ALA A 315 0.64 35.27 -52.92
N ALA A 316 1.49 34.24 -52.95
CA ALA A 316 2.88 34.36 -53.40
C ALA A 316 2.99 34.72 -54.89
N VAL A 317 2.07 34.22 -55.73
CA VAL A 317 1.96 34.62 -57.14
C VAL A 317 1.58 36.10 -57.25
N LEU A 318 0.60 36.58 -56.45
CA LEU A 318 0.26 38.01 -56.36
C LEU A 318 1.47 38.88 -56.00
N CYS A 319 2.24 38.48 -54.98
CA CYS A 319 3.47 39.20 -54.59
C CYS A 319 4.45 39.35 -55.75
N ARG A 320 4.66 38.26 -56.51
CA ARG A 320 5.59 38.28 -57.65
C ARG A 320 5.09 39.12 -58.81
N LEU A 321 3.78 39.15 -59.05
CA LEU A 321 3.16 40.00 -60.07
C LEU A 321 3.14 41.48 -59.68
N ALA A 322 3.11 41.80 -58.38
CA ALA A 322 3.21 43.16 -57.86
C ALA A 322 4.61 43.77 -58.08
N ILE A 323 5.66 42.97 -57.95
CA ILE A 323 7.05 43.37 -58.17
C ILE A 323 7.28 43.59 -59.67
N GLY A 324 7.14 44.83 -60.13
CA GLY A 324 7.34 45.24 -61.53
C GLY A 324 6.09 45.75 -62.25
N SER A 325 4.96 45.83 -61.56
CA SER A 325 3.72 46.41 -62.09
C SER A 325 3.55 47.88 -61.66
N THR A 326 3.05 48.74 -62.57
CA THR A 326 2.59 50.10 -62.23
C THR A 326 1.36 50.09 -61.31
N ASN A 327 0.71 48.93 -61.16
CA ASN A 327 -0.44 48.71 -60.26
C ASN A 327 -0.03 48.05 -58.92
N GLY A 328 1.23 48.19 -58.50
CA GLY A 328 1.75 47.53 -57.29
C GLY A 328 0.92 47.79 -56.01
N GLU A 329 0.29 48.96 -55.90
CA GLU A 329 -0.55 49.34 -54.75
C GLU A 329 -1.85 48.52 -54.66
N GLN A 330 -2.47 48.21 -55.81
CA GLN A 330 -3.67 47.37 -55.87
C GLN A 330 -3.35 45.93 -55.44
N PHE A 331 -2.24 45.38 -55.93
CA PHE A 331 -1.81 44.02 -55.56
C PHE A 331 -1.38 43.92 -54.09
N ASP A 332 -0.74 44.95 -53.53
CA ASP A 332 -0.41 45.01 -52.10
C ASP A 332 -1.65 45.10 -51.21
N GLN A 333 -2.69 45.85 -51.61
CA GLN A 333 -3.98 45.86 -50.92
C GLN A 333 -4.70 44.51 -50.95
N GLN A 334 -4.68 43.81 -52.09
CA GLN A 334 -5.23 42.46 -52.21
C GLN A 334 -4.48 41.46 -51.33
N LEU A 335 -3.14 41.51 -51.33
CA LEU A 335 -2.30 40.69 -50.46
C LEU A 335 -2.58 40.93 -48.97
N LYS A 336 -2.63 42.19 -48.55
CA LYS A 336 -2.96 42.57 -47.17
C LYS A 336 -4.35 42.07 -46.77
N THR A 337 -5.31 42.10 -47.68
CA THR A 337 -6.67 41.57 -47.43
C THR A 337 -6.66 40.07 -47.21
N ILE A 338 -5.91 39.31 -48.04
CA ILE A 338 -5.77 37.85 -47.90
C ILE A 338 -5.08 37.50 -46.57
N ILE A 339 -3.96 38.16 -46.25
CA ILE A 339 -3.20 37.93 -45.01
C ILE A 339 -4.02 38.30 -43.77
N ASN A 340 -4.74 39.42 -43.79
CA ASN A 340 -5.54 39.85 -42.64
C ASN A 340 -6.77 38.96 -42.41
N LYS A 341 -7.40 38.46 -43.47
CA LYS A 341 -8.46 37.44 -43.33
C LYS A 341 -7.92 36.16 -42.68
N GLN A 342 -6.70 35.74 -43.01
CA GLN A 342 -6.07 34.54 -42.44
C GLN A 342 -5.64 34.73 -40.97
N LYS A 343 -5.23 35.94 -40.56
CA LYS A 343 -4.92 36.26 -39.15
C LYS A 343 -6.14 36.27 -38.24
N ASN A 344 -7.34 36.43 -38.81
CA ASN A 344 -8.60 36.51 -38.08
C ASN A 344 -9.39 35.19 -38.05
N SER A 345 -9.03 34.18 -38.86
CA SER A 345 -9.56 32.81 -38.73
C SER A 345 -8.83 32.07 -37.60
N ASP A 346 -9.60 31.37 -36.75
CA ASP A 346 -9.19 30.73 -35.49
C ASP A 346 -7.72 30.34 -35.39
N LYS A 347 -7.00 31.01 -34.47
CA LYS A 347 -5.56 30.88 -34.21
C LYS A 347 -5.10 29.51 -33.73
N GLU A 348 -6.00 28.57 -33.50
CA GLU A 348 -5.66 27.32 -32.80
C GLU A 348 -5.18 26.18 -33.71
N ASN A 349 -5.27 26.26 -35.05
CA ASN A 349 -4.90 25.09 -35.90
C ASN A 349 -4.25 25.39 -37.26
N LEU A 350 -3.78 26.60 -37.53
CA LEU A 350 -3.03 26.89 -38.75
C LEU A 350 -1.55 27.18 -38.45
N PRO A 351 -0.60 26.52 -39.14
CA PRO A 351 0.79 26.92 -39.05
C PRO A 351 0.92 28.33 -39.64
N ILE A 352 1.12 29.32 -38.77
CA ILE A 352 1.54 30.66 -39.18
C ILE A 352 2.94 30.53 -39.78
N ILE A 353 3.04 30.48 -41.10
CA ILE A 353 4.32 30.65 -41.80
C ILE A 353 4.58 32.16 -41.87
N SER A 354 4.94 32.77 -40.74
CA SER A 354 5.89 33.89 -40.79
C SER A 354 7.21 33.29 -41.29
N GLY A 355 7.90 33.96 -42.21
CA GLY A 355 9.02 33.43 -43.01
C GLY A 355 10.29 33.02 -42.26
N ASP A 356 10.18 32.17 -41.24
CA ASP A 356 11.17 31.24 -40.74
C ASP A 356 10.40 29.96 -40.37
N ILE A 357 10.63 28.88 -41.11
CA ILE A 357 10.17 27.55 -40.70
C ILE A 357 10.95 27.20 -39.43
N LYS A 358 10.39 27.52 -38.25
CA LYS A 358 10.82 26.86 -37.03
C LYS A 358 10.21 25.47 -37.05
N GLU A 359 11.08 24.46 -37.09
CA GLU A 359 10.72 23.08 -36.78
C GLU A 359 9.86 23.07 -35.51
N PRO A 360 8.85 22.19 -35.40
CA PRO A 360 8.09 22.03 -34.16
C PRO A 360 9.06 21.89 -33.00
N GLU A 361 8.86 22.64 -31.91
CA GLU A 361 9.72 22.59 -30.72
C GLU A 361 9.82 21.14 -30.24
N ILE A 362 10.92 20.48 -30.58
CA ILE A 362 11.24 19.15 -30.09
C ILE A 362 11.55 19.34 -28.61
N GLN A 363 10.68 18.82 -27.74
CA GLN A 363 10.87 18.86 -26.30
C GLN A 363 12.20 18.19 -25.94
N GLU A 364 13.13 18.95 -25.36
CA GLU A 364 14.48 18.49 -25.03
C GLU A 364 14.50 17.97 -23.58
N LEU A 365 14.59 16.66 -23.38
CA LEU A 365 14.70 16.06 -22.06
C LEU A 365 16.14 16.13 -21.57
N PHE A 366 16.38 16.74 -20.42
CA PHE A 366 17.70 16.74 -19.80
C PHE A 366 17.89 15.51 -18.90
N ILE A 367 19.07 14.91 -18.99
CA ILE A 367 19.52 13.82 -18.12
C ILE A 367 20.81 14.25 -17.43
N LEU A 368 20.85 14.07 -16.12
CA LEU A 368 22.05 14.25 -15.32
C LEU A 368 22.53 12.89 -14.82
N ILE A 369 23.74 12.51 -15.20
CA ILE A 369 24.38 11.26 -14.79
C ILE A 369 25.57 11.62 -13.91
N ARG A 370 25.55 11.17 -12.65
CA ARG A 370 26.68 11.29 -11.74
C ARG A 370 27.44 9.97 -11.69
N LEU A 371 28.75 10.03 -11.94
CA LEU A 371 29.63 8.89 -11.99
C LEU A 371 30.52 8.83 -10.74
N ASP A 372 30.72 7.63 -10.23
CA ASP A 372 31.75 7.27 -9.25
C ASP A 372 33.00 6.82 -10.04
N THR A 373 33.82 7.79 -10.42
CA THR A 373 35.04 7.59 -11.21
C THR A 373 36.12 8.60 -10.83
N ASP A 374 37.38 8.34 -11.19
CA ASP A 374 38.50 9.24 -10.94
C ASP A 374 38.35 10.53 -11.77
N ARG A 375 38.63 11.68 -11.14
CA ARG A 375 38.69 12.99 -11.81
C ARG A 375 39.59 13.00 -13.04
N THR A 376 40.64 12.19 -13.05
CA THR A 376 41.57 12.05 -14.17
C THR A 376 40.88 11.47 -15.40
N ASP A 377 39.96 10.53 -15.21
CA ASP A 377 39.15 9.98 -16.29
C ASP A 377 38.05 10.98 -16.70
N MET A 378 37.44 11.72 -15.77
CA MET A 378 36.47 12.76 -16.15
C MET A 378 37.07 13.89 -17.00
N LYS A 379 38.36 14.21 -16.83
CA LYS A 379 39.06 15.16 -17.71
C LYS A 379 39.17 14.63 -19.15
N LYS A 380 39.40 13.33 -19.32
CA LYS A 380 39.39 12.66 -20.64
C LYS A 380 38.01 12.74 -21.28
N TRP A 381 36.96 12.53 -20.49
CA TRP A 381 35.58 12.72 -20.92
C TRP A 381 35.31 14.15 -21.35
N ALA A 382 35.71 15.16 -20.56
CA ALA A 382 35.47 16.56 -20.85
C ALA A 382 36.11 17.03 -22.18
N ILE A 383 37.30 16.50 -22.53
CA ILE A 383 37.97 16.78 -23.81
C ILE A 383 37.57 15.80 -24.93
N ASN A 384 36.63 14.90 -24.65
CA ASN A 384 36.15 13.86 -25.55
C ASN A 384 37.27 13.01 -26.18
N ILE A 385 38.23 12.55 -25.37
CA ILE A 385 39.32 11.71 -25.88
C ILE A 385 38.76 10.42 -26.49
N ASP A 386 39.30 9.99 -27.63
CA ASP A 386 38.91 8.75 -28.32
C ASP A 386 37.40 8.61 -28.60
N GLY A 387 36.71 9.74 -28.79
CA GLY A 387 35.26 9.77 -29.04
C GLY A 387 34.44 9.09 -27.94
N ILE A 388 34.87 9.23 -26.69
CA ILE A 388 34.22 8.58 -25.54
C ILE A 388 32.78 9.07 -25.34
N GLN A 389 32.49 10.33 -25.62
CA GLN A 389 31.14 10.90 -25.51
C GLN A 389 30.20 10.30 -26.56
N GLU A 390 30.66 10.10 -27.80
CA GLU A 390 29.87 9.50 -28.87
C GLU A 390 29.61 8.01 -28.60
N ARG A 391 30.63 7.28 -28.14
CA ARG A 391 30.48 5.86 -27.77
C ARG A 391 29.53 5.70 -26.59
N PHE A 392 29.61 6.58 -25.59
CA PHE A 392 28.69 6.57 -24.46
C PHE A 392 27.26 6.93 -24.87
N GLY A 393 27.10 7.98 -25.68
CA GLY A 393 25.83 8.37 -26.27
C GLY A 393 25.20 7.21 -27.06
N ALA A 394 25.98 6.49 -27.87
CA ALA A 394 25.53 5.33 -28.62
C ALA A 394 25.07 4.16 -27.72
N GLY A 395 25.80 3.88 -26.63
CA GLY A 395 25.40 2.86 -25.66
C GLY A 395 24.10 3.21 -24.93
N LEU A 396 23.91 4.49 -24.59
CA LEU A 396 22.64 4.98 -24.03
C LEU A 396 21.51 4.92 -25.05
N CYS A 397 21.77 5.24 -26.32
CA CYS A 397 20.80 5.11 -27.41
C CYS A 397 20.30 3.67 -27.54
N GLN A 398 21.21 2.70 -27.48
CA GLN A 398 20.86 1.29 -27.46
C GLN A 398 20.05 0.91 -26.21
N ALA A 399 20.43 1.41 -25.03
CA ALA A 399 19.71 1.14 -23.77
C ALA A 399 18.28 1.71 -23.76
N PHE A 400 18.07 2.88 -24.36
CA PHE A 400 16.76 3.55 -24.39
C PHE A 400 15.92 3.24 -25.64
N GLY A 401 16.51 2.64 -26.68
CA GLY A 401 15.84 2.40 -27.95
C GLY A 401 15.48 3.70 -28.68
N ILE A 402 16.41 4.65 -28.68
CA ILE A 402 16.32 5.95 -29.34
C ILE A 402 17.47 6.12 -30.34
N PRO A 403 17.25 6.82 -31.48
CA PRO A 403 18.31 7.05 -32.47
C PRO A 403 19.49 7.84 -31.87
N SER A 404 20.71 7.60 -32.37
CA SER A 404 21.92 8.35 -31.94
C SER A 404 21.81 9.86 -32.14
N ALA A 405 21.13 10.31 -33.19
CA ALA A 405 20.86 11.72 -33.44
C ALA A 405 19.97 12.39 -32.37
N CYS A 406 19.32 11.59 -31.53
CA CYS A 406 18.42 12.04 -30.48
C CYS A 406 19.10 12.20 -29.11
N ILE A 407 20.40 11.91 -28.96
CA ILE A 407 21.13 12.15 -27.71
C ILE A 407 22.38 12.96 -28.00
N ARG A 408 22.60 14.03 -27.22
CA ARG A 408 23.89 14.72 -27.16
C ARG A 408 24.37 14.84 -25.73
N VAL A 409 25.68 14.76 -25.52
CA VAL A 409 26.30 15.25 -24.29
C VAL A 409 26.33 16.78 -24.40
N ASP A 410 25.70 17.46 -23.45
CA ASP A 410 25.55 18.91 -23.46
C ASP A 410 26.73 19.57 -22.71
N SER A 411 27.08 19.04 -21.53
CA SER A 411 28.25 19.47 -20.78
C SER A 411 28.78 18.37 -19.85
N ILE A 412 30.05 18.48 -19.44
CA ILE A 412 30.66 17.58 -18.45
C ILE A 412 31.33 18.43 -17.37
N ASP A 413 30.94 18.22 -16.12
CA ASP A 413 31.62 18.74 -14.94
C ASP A 413 32.61 17.68 -14.43
N ALA A 414 33.89 17.91 -14.70
CA ALA A 414 34.94 16.95 -14.36
C ALA A 414 35.28 16.93 -12.86
N ASP A 415 34.97 18.00 -12.11
CA ASP A 415 35.30 18.09 -10.69
C ASP A 415 34.28 17.34 -9.82
N GLU A 416 33.01 17.35 -10.27
CA GLU A 416 31.88 16.65 -9.64
C GLU A 416 31.53 15.30 -10.28
N ALA A 417 32.21 14.95 -11.38
CA ALA A 417 31.95 13.75 -12.18
C ALA A 417 30.50 13.67 -12.70
N ILE A 418 29.99 14.79 -13.22
CA ILE A 418 28.63 14.91 -13.73
C ILE A 418 28.63 15.06 -15.25
N ILE A 419 27.79 14.27 -15.92
CA ILE A 419 27.52 14.39 -17.36
C ILE A 419 26.08 14.90 -17.53
N ASN A 420 25.95 16.07 -18.13
CA ASN A 420 24.67 16.61 -18.58
C ASN A 420 24.44 16.17 -20.03
N MET A 421 23.30 15.57 -20.28
CA MET A 421 22.90 15.11 -21.60
C MET A 421 21.54 15.70 -21.97
N CYS A 422 21.36 15.98 -23.24
CA CYS A 422 20.09 16.36 -23.82
C CYS A 422 19.59 15.22 -24.72
N ILE A 423 18.35 14.80 -24.48
CA ILE A 423 17.65 13.79 -25.26
C ILE A 423 16.47 14.43 -25.98
N ARG A 424 16.40 14.22 -27.29
CA ARG A 424 15.30 14.60 -28.17
C ARG A 424 14.49 13.35 -28.52
N PRO A 425 13.52 12.93 -27.69
CA PRO A 425 12.78 11.72 -27.97
C PRO A 425 12.08 11.78 -29.34
N PRO A 426 12.07 10.68 -30.10
CA PRO A 426 11.25 10.62 -31.31
C PRO A 426 9.78 10.80 -30.95
N TYR A 427 9.05 11.51 -31.81
CA TYR A 427 7.66 11.92 -31.61
C TYR A 427 6.77 10.77 -31.07
N GLY A 428 6.05 11.02 -29.98
CA GLY A 428 5.12 10.05 -29.37
C GLY A 428 5.70 9.10 -28.32
N LYS A 429 7.00 9.14 -28.02
CA LYS A 429 7.59 8.35 -26.90
C LYS A 429 7.78 9.21 -25.64
N ASN A 430 7.04 8.91 -24.58
CA ASN A 430 7.32 9.47 -23.25
C ASN A 430 8.51 8.74 -22.59
N VAL A 431 9.69 9.36 -22.68
CA VAL A 431 10.92 8.82 -22.08
C VAL A 431 10.84 8.78 -20.55
N VAL A 432 10.09 9.69 -19.94
CA VAL A 432 9.88 9.76 -18.48
C VAL A 432 9.10 8.53 -18.00
N ASP A 433 8.03 8.14 -18.70
CA ASP A 433 7.26 6.92 -18.38
C ASP A 433 8.07 5.64 -18.59
N SER A 434 9.02 5.64 -19.53
CA SER A 434 9.89 4.50 -19.79
C SER A 434 10.93 4.26 -18.67
N LEU A 435 11.10 5.22 -17.76
CA LEU A 435 12.17 5.21 -16.74
C LEU A 435 11.67 5.32 -15.30
N ASN A 436 10.52 5.95 -15.05
CA ASN A 436 9.99 6.19 -13.69
C ASN A 436 9.31 4.98 -13.01
N GLY A 437 9.51 3.76 -13.51
CA GLY A 437 9.30 2.56 -12.71
C GLY A 437 7.88 1.98 -12.67
N THR A 438 6.94 2.42 -13.52
CA THR A 438 5.63 1.76 -13.68
C THR A 438 5.56 0.80 -14.85
N ALA A 439 6.52 0.87 -15.79
CA ALA A 439 6.63 -0.08 -16.90
C ALA A 439 7.47 -1.31 -16.48
N PRO A 440 7.07 -2.55 -16.86
CA PRO A 440 7.85 -3.78 -16.63
C PRO A 440 9.32 -3.70 -17.08
N ASP A 441 9.63 -2.79 -18.01
CA ASP A 441 10.94 -2.64 -18.64
C ASP A 441 11.88 -1.63 -17.94
N ALA A 442 11.40 -0.83 -16.97
CA ALA A 442 12.21 0.25 -16.39
C ALA A 442 13.46 -0.27 -15.66
N ALA A 443 13.34 -1.39 -14.94
CA ALA A 443 14.47 -2.05 -14.28
C ALA A 443 15.48 -2.61 -15.29
N VAL A 444 15.00 -3.16 -16.42
CA VAL A 444 15.85 -3.69 -17.50
C VAL A 444 16.62 -2.55 -18.18
N ARG A 445 15.97 -1.41 -18.43
CA ARG A 445 16.61 -0.22 -19.01
C ARG A 445 17.62 0.41 -18.05
N MET A 446 17.29 0.54 -16.76
CA MET A 446 18.26 1.00 -15.75
C MET A 446 19.47 0.05 -15.63
N LYS A 447 19.26 -1.26 -15.77
CA LYS A 447 20.35 -2.24 -15.85
C LYS A 447 21.19 -2.06 -17.11
N ALA A 448 20.58 -1.76 -18.25
CA ALA A 448 21.29 -1.47 -19.49
C ALA A 448 22.10 -0.15 -19.41
N VAL A 449 21.58 0.88 -18.76
CA VAL A 449 22.32 2.13 -18.52
C VAL A 449 23.51 1.90 -17.59
N ARG A 450 23.31 1.16 -16.49
CA ARG A 450 24.42 0.78 -15.60
C ARG A 450 25.47 -0.04 -16.34
N LYS A 451 25.05 -1.01 -17.16
CA LYS A 451 25.95 -1.80 -18.01
C LYS A 451 26.74 -0.90 -18.96
N CYS A 452 26.07 0.02 -19.65
CA CYS A 452 26.72 0.98 -20.53
C CYS A 452 27.78 1.79 -19.79
N CYS A 453 27.52 2.26 -18.56
CA CYS A 453 28.51 3.00 -17.78
C CYS A 453 29.68 2.12 -17.32
N CYS A 454 29.41 0.86 -16.95
CA CYS A 454 30.45 -0.12 -16.62
C CYS A 454 31.38 -0.40 -17.80
N ASP A 455 30.87 -0.40 -19.04
CA ASP A 455 31.67 -0.56 -20.26
C ASP A 455 32.68 0.59 -20.48
N PHE A 456 32.53 1.72 -19.76
CA PHE A 456 33.47 2.85 -19.70
C PHE A 456 34.23 2.95 -18.38
N ASN A 457 34.26 1.89 -17.57
CA ASN A 457 34.93 1.85 -16.26
C ASN A 457 34.44 2.95 -15.29
N ALA A 458 33.17 3.35 -15.41
CA ALA A 458 32.54 4.33 -14.54
C ALA A 458 31.33 3.70 -13.84
N ASN A 459 31.34 3.67 -12.51
CA ASN A 459 30.18 3.26 -11.74
C ASN A 459 29.16 4.40 -11.73
N VAL A 460 27.88 4.10 -11.85
CA VAL A 460 26.84 5.14 -11.77
C VAL A 460 26.46 5.35 -10.31
N GLU A 461 26.70 6.56 -9.79
CA GLU A 461 26.21 6.96 -8.47
C GLU A 461 24.71 7.29 -8.52
N SER A 462 24.30 8.11 -9.50
CA SER A 462 22.89 8.48 -9.68
C SER A 462 22.55 8.90 -11.12
N ILE A 463 21.28 8.74 -11.49
CA ILE A 463 20.71 9.19 -12.77
C ILE A 463 19.44 9.97 -12.47
N THR A 464 19.34 11.19 -12.99
CA THR A 464 18.18 12.07 -12.83
C THR A 464 17.61 12.43 -14.20
N LEU A 465 16.27 12.38 -14.37
CA LEU A 465 15.57 12.50 -15.65
C LEU A 465 14.48 13.59 -15.59
N GLY A 466 14.38 14.43 -16.62
CA GLY A 466 13.26 15.35 -16.80
C GLY A 466 13.61 16.64 -17.55
N GLU A 467 12.69 17.14 -18.38
CA GLU A 467 12.49 18.60 -18.39
C GLU A 467 11.89 18.90 -17.03
N PHE A 468 12.56 19.70 -16.23
CA PHE A 468 11.99 20.03 -14.94
C PHE A 468 10.67 20.81 -15.04
N GLY A 469 10.09 21.11 -16.22
CA GLY A 469 8.95 22.05 -16.31
C GLY A 469 9.24 23.39 -15.61
N LEU A 470 10.51 23.58 -15.30
CA LEU A 470 11.14 24.75 -14.75
C LEU A 470 12.06 25.11 -15.88
N LYS A 471 11.71 26.18 -16.58
CA LYS A 471 12.75 27.19 -16.71
C LYS A 471 13.35 27.31 -15.31
N ILE A 472 14.58 26.83 -15.07
CA ILE A 472 15.35 27.21 -13.88
C ILE A 472 15.77 28.67 -14.09
N GLU A 473 14.79 29.52 -14.40
CA GLU A 473 14.80 30.91 -14.06
C GLU A 473 14.59 30.88 -12.54
N ASP A 474 15.72 30.86 -11.82
CA ASP A 474 15.90 30.94 -10.38
C ASP A 474 15.44 29.73 -9.53
N ARG A 475 16.42 28.88 -9.19
CA ARG A 475 16.55 28.12 -7.93
C ARG A 475 15.23 27.85 -7.16
N LEU A 476 14.74 26.60 -7.21
CA LEU A 476 13.66 26.08 -6.32
C LEU A 476 13.89 26.43 -4.84
N MET A 477 15.15 26.56 -4.45
CA MET A 477 15.55 27.01 -3.13
C MET A 477 15.84 28.51 -3.15
N ASP A 478 15.41 29.19 -2.10
CA ASP A 478 15.74 30.59 -1.88
C ASP A 478 16.61 30.73 -0.62
N PRO A 479 17.95 30.77 -0.77
CA PRO A 479 18.87 30.85 0.36
C PRO A 479 18.69 32.07 1.24
N ARG A 480 18.06 33.14 0.73
CA ARG A 480 17.74 34.35 1.51
C ARG A 480 16.87 34.00 2.72
N TRP A 481 16.08 32.93 2.62
CA TRP A 481 15.16 32.45 3.65
C TRP A 481 15.68 31.24 4.43
N ASN A 482 16.94 30.85 4.24
CA ASN A 482 17.55 29.82 5.06
C ASN A 482 17.68 30.34 6.50
N LYS A 483 17.30 29.51 7.46
CA LYS A 483 17.36 29.84 8.88
C LYS A 483 17.85 28.63 9.66
N LYS A 484 18.71 28.86 10.63
CA LYS A 484 19.05 27.85 11.65
C LYS A 484 18.37 28.26 12.94
N TYR A 485 17.67 27.33 13.59
CA TYR A 485 16.95 27.59 14.83
C TYR A 485 17.69 26.92 16.00
N ALA A 486 18.17 27.71 16.95
CA ALA A 486 18.91 27.21 18.10
C ALA A 486 17.98 26.54 19.12
N TRP A 487 18.53 25.67 19.97
CA TRP A 487 17.77 24.99 21.03
C TRP A 487 17.37 25.92 22.18
N SER A 488 18.23 26.90 22.49
CA SER A 488 18.02 27.89 23.54
C SER A 488 18.72 29.20 23.19
N ASN A 489 18.49 30.22 24.01
CA ASN A 489 19.18 31.51 23.94
C ASN A 489 20.67 31.43 24.33
N ASP A 490 21.15 30.31 24.85
CA ASP A 490 22.49 30.23 25.47
C ASP A 490 23.62 30.27 24.44
N ASN A 491 23.32 30.06 23.15
CA ASN A 491 24.30 30.18 22.08
C ASN A 491 23.73 30.92 20.86
N PRO A 492 23.66 32.27 20.90
CA PRO A 492 23.07 33.07 19.81
C PRO A 492 23.84 32.95 18.49
N ASN A 493 25.11 32.51 18.55
CA ASN A 493 25.91 32.23 17.35
C ASN A 493 25.46 30.97 16.62
N GLU A 494 24.66 30.10 17.25
CA GLU A 494 24.20 28.86 16.64
C GLU A 494 22.93 29.01 15.80
N GLY A 495 22.17 30.11 15.92
CA GLY A 495 20.94 30.31 15.16
C GLY A 495 19.97 31.30 15.79
N GLN A 496 18.82 31.51 15.13
CA GLN A 496 17.70 32.29 15.65
C GLN A 496 16.98 31.50 16.75
N TYR A 497 16.53 32.21 17.78
CA TYR A 497 15.67 31.66 18.83
C TYR A 497 14.73 32.76 19.32
N TRP A 498 13.51 32.38 19.69
CA TRP A 498 12.57 33.24 20.40
C TRP A 498 11.75 32.41 21.39
N SER A 499 11.49 32.96 22.58
CA SER A 499 10.81 32.25 23.66
C SER A 499 9.28 32.37 23.60
N ASN A 500 8.76 33.48 23.07
CA ASN A 500 7.32 33.75 23.01
C ASN A 500 6.78 33.48 21.61
N PRO A 501 5.61 32.84 21.45
CA PRO A 501 5.05 32.60 20.13
C PRO A 501 4.81 33.92 19.39
N ILE A 502 4.97 33.89 18.08
CA ILE A 502 4.61 34.99 17.19
C ILE A 502 3.21 34.69 16.64
N ASP A 503 2.32 35.67 16.61
CA ASP A 503 1.03 35.50 15.94
C ASP A 503 1.24 35.47 14.42
N GLN A 504 0.83 34.37 13.81
CA GLN A 504 0.96 34.18 12.39
C GLN A 504 -0.38 33.69 11.80
N GLY A 505 -1.15 34.67 11.31
CA GLY A 505 -2.47 34.42 10.74
C GLY A 505 -3.55 34.14 11.78
N GLY A 506 -3.37 34.51 13.06
CA GLY A 506 -4.30 34.23 14.15
C GLY A 506 -4.01 32.94 14.93
N LYS A 507 -2.85 32.32 14.69
CA LYS A 507 -2.39 31.12 15.40
C LYS A 507 -0.96 31.32 15.91
N PRO A 508 -0.61 30.78 17.10
CA PRO A 508 0.72 30.93 17.65
C PRO A 508 1.74 30.11 16.85
N TYR A 509 2.83 30.77 16.46
CA TYR A 509 3.99 30.16 15.81
C TYR A 509 5.19 30.17 16.75
N TYR A 510 5.55 29.00 17.24
CA TYR A 510 6.68 28.79 18.15
C TYR A 510 7.98 28.57 17.37
N CYS A 511 9.11 28.85 18.02
CA CYS A 511 10.43 28.62 17.43
C CYS A 511 10.64 27.11 17.19
N PRO A 512 10.92 26.65 15.96
CA PRO A 512 11.23 25.24 15.68
C PRO A 512 12.68 24.93 16.07
N SER A 513 12.96 25.04 17.36
CA SER A 513 14.28 24.87 17.95
C SER A 513 14.93 23.53 17.57
N GLY A 514 16.20 23.58 17.17
CA GLY A 514 16.95 22.39 16.74
C GLY A 514 16.77 22.00 15.27
N TRP A 515 16.02 22.79 14.49
CA TRP A 515 15.84 22.58 13.06
C TRP A 515 16.58 23.61 12.21
N ILE A 516 16.88 23.24 10.97
CA ILE A 516 17.43 24.11 9.93
C ILE A 516 16.39 24.21 8.83
N ARG A 517 15.91 25.42 8.53
CA ARG A 517 15.07 25.68 7.37
C ARG A 517 15.93 25.98 6.15
N PHE A 518 15.61 25.31 5.06
CA PHE A 518 15.98 25.73 3.72
C PHE A 518 14.75 26.35 3.04
N GLY A 519 14.85 27.61 2.62
CA GLY A 519 13.73 28.32 2.00
C GLY A 519 13.40 27.77 0.62
N VAL A 520 12.11 27.62 0.30
CA VAL A 520 11.64 27.24 -1.04
C VAL A 520 11.12 28.50 -1.72
N LYS A 521 11.56 28.75 -2.97
CA LYS A 521 11.13 29.91 -3.75
C LYS A 521 9.69 29.69 -4.24
N VAL A 522 8.72 30.33 -3.57
CA VAL A 522 7.29 30.26 -3.92
C VAL A 522 6.70 31.60 -4.35
N ALA A 523 7.47 32.69 -4.22
CA ALA A 523 7.13 34.03 -4.70
C ALA A 523 8.39 34.71 -5.25
N LYS A 524 8.19 35.78 -6.03
CA LYS A 524 9.27 36.64 -6.53
C LYS A 524 10.00 37.36 -5.40
N ASP A 525 9.24 37.88 -4.43
CA ASP A 525 9.73 38.66 -3.31
C ASP A 525 8.82 38.54 -2.07
N ASP A 526 9.28 39.12 -0.95
CA ASP A 526 8.64 39.12 0.36
C ASP A 526 7.24 39.75 0.30
N LYS A 527 7.07 40.80 -0.52
CA LYS A 527 5.81 41.53 -0.64
C LYS A 527 4.75 40.68 -1.31
N GLU A 528 5.10 39.97 -2.38
CA GLU A 528 4.21 39.00 -3.01
C GLU A 528 3.89 37.83 -2.06
N PHE A 529 4.90 37.32 -1.33
CA PHE A 529 4.69 36.24 -0.37
C PHE A 529 3.69 36.64 0.73
N ASP A 530 3.89 37.81 1.35
CA ASP A 530 3.04 38.29 2.44
C ASP A 530 1.63 38.67 1.94
N ALA A 531 1.52 39.24 0.73
CA ALA A 531 0.23 39.55 0.12
C ALA A 531 -0.62 38.30 -0.11
N ASN A 532 0.00 37.20 -0.52
CA ASN A 532 -0.72 35.95 -0.83
C ASN A 532 -0.92 35.05 0.40
N TRP A 533 0.07 34.97 1.30
CA TRP A 533 0.09 33.96 2.37
C TRP A 533 0.54 34.49 3.75
N GLY A 534 0.76 35.80 3.92
CA GLY A 534 1.21 36.38 5.19
C GLY A 534 0.21 36.14 6.34
N ASN A 535 -1.08 36.13 6.02
CA ASN A 535 -2.18 35.89 6.96
C ASN A 535 -2.55 34.40 7.12
N TRP A 536 -1.80 33.49 6.50
CA TRP A 536 -2.06 32.05 6.62
C TRP A 536 -1.33 31.46 7.81
N TYR A 537 -1.92 30.40 8.39
CA TYR A 537 -1.32 29.67 9.49
C TYR A 537 0.00 29.03 9.07
N VAL A 538 0.93 28.90 10.02
CA VAL A 538 2.13 28.08 9.84
C VAL A 538 1.86 26.70 10.41
N ALA A 539 2.14 25.68 9.61
CA ALA A 539 2.07 24.29 10.00
C ALA A 539 3.24 23.51 9.40
N TYR A 540 3.29 22.23 9.73
CA TYR A 540 4.29 21.29 9.29
C TYR A 540 3.65 20.05 8.68
N HIS A 541 4.37 19.41 7.77
CA HIS A 541 4.01 18.12 7.20
C HIS A 541 5.21 17.18 7.24
N GLY A 542 5.12 16.13 8.05
CA GLY A 542 6.12 15.08 8.10
C GLY A 542 6.07 14.20 6.85
N THR A 543 7.23 13.91 6.27
CA THR A 543 7.34 13.00 5.12
C THR A 543 8.67 12.25 5.14
N ARG A 544 8.78 11.19 4.34
CA ARG A 544 10.08 10.55 4.07
C ARG A 544 10.92 11.42 3.15
N GLY A 545 12.23 11.47 3.38
CA GLY A 545 13.16 12.26 2.56
C GLY A 545 13.06 11.96 1.06
N GLU A 546 12.84 10.69 0.69
CA GLU A 546 12.65 10.25 -0.70
C GLU A 546 11.44 10.84 -1.42
N ASN A 547 10.45 11.35 -0.67
CA ASN A 547 9.24 11.97 -1.22
C ASN A 547 9.36 13.49 -1.34
N ALA A 548 10.41 14.11 -0.79
CA ALA A 548 10.54 15.57 -0.75
C ALA A 548 10.55 16.19 -2.15
N SER A 549 11.29 15.60 -3.10
CA SER A 549 11.33 16.08 -4.49
C SER A 549 9.96 16.05 -5.16
N LYS A 550 9.19 14.97 -4.96
CA LYS A 550 7.83 14.84 -5.48
C LYS A 550 6.89 15.89 -4.89
N ILE A 551 6.96 16.13 -3.58
CA ILE A 551 6.12 17.14 -2.93
C ILE A 551 6.45 18.54 -3.44
N LEU A 552 7.73 18.85 -3.62
CA LEU A 552 8.16 20.16 -4.17
C LEU A 552 7.63 20.41 -5.57
N THR A 553 7.53 19.37 -6.41
CA THR A 553 7.10 19.51 -7.81
C THR A 553 5.59 19.36 -8.01
N SER A 554 4.92 18.58 -7.16
CA SER A 554 3.49 18.25 -7.35
C SER A 554 2.54 18.80 -6.28
N GLY A 555 3.06 19.27 -5.14
CA GLY A 555 2.27 19.62 -3.96
C GLY A 555 2.07 18.43 -3.02
N LEU A 556 1.25 18.61 -1.98
CA LEU A 556 0.93 17.54 -1.04
C LEU A 556 -0.12 16.60 -1.64
N ARG A 557 0.21 15.32 -1.79
CA ARG A 557 -0.73 14.32 -2.27
C ARG A 557 -1.83 14.08 -1.23
N VAL A 558 -3.08 14.05 -1.67
CA VAL A 558 -4.21 13.67 -0.81
C VAL A 558 -4.25 12.15 -0.61
N SER A 559 -4.59 11.72 0.59
CA SER A 559 -4.85 10.33 0.94
C SER A 559 -6.35 10.11 1.11
N THR A 560 -6.87 9.03 0.55
CA THR A 560 -8.23 8.54 0.82
C THR A 560 -8.29 7.60 2.02
N ALA A 561 -7.13 7.16 2.52
CA ALA A 561 -6.96 6.33 3.71
C ALA A 561 -6.54 7.17 4.92
N GLY A 562 -7.02 6.82 6.13
CA GLY A 562 -6.63 7.47 7.39
C GLY A 562 -7.56 7.18 8.57
N CYS A 563 -7.17 7.59 9.78
CA CYS A 563 -7.84 7.21 11.03
C CYS A 563 -9.14 7.99 11.35
N PHE A 564 -9.37 9.17 10.75
CA PHE A 564 -10.40 10.11 11.21
C PHE A 564 -11.68 10.20 10.39
N TYR A 565 -11.75 9.58 9.21
CA TYR A 565 -12.99 9.50 8.42
C TYR A 565 -13.07 8.17 7.70
N GLY A 566 -14.29 7.70 7.44
CA GLY A 566 -14.54 6.54 6.59
C GLY A 566 -13.74 6.57 5.30
N ASP A 567 -13.38 5.37 4.83
CA ASP A 567 -12.61 5.17 3.61
C ASP A 567 -13.25 5.92 2.43
N GLY A 568 -12.47 6.72 1.69
CA GLY A 568 -12.91 7.37 0.44
C GLY A 568 -12.83 8.90 0.38
N ILE A 569 -12.72 9.61 1.50
CA ILE A 569 -12.57 11.07 1.48
C ILE A 569 -11.09 11.44 1.30
N SER A 570 -10.76 12.19 0.25
CA SER A 570 -9.42 12.72 -0.02
C SER A 570 -9.03 13.82 0.98
N ARG A 571 -7.86 13.71 1.63
CA ARG A 571 -7.37 14.70 2.59
C ARG A 571 -5.85 14.74 2.74
N ALA A 572 -5.32 15.85 3.24
CA ALA A 572 -3.94 15.98 3.72
C ALA A 572 -3.94 16.35 5.21
N TYR A 573 -2.89 15.93 5.91
CA TYR A 573 -2.70 16.18 7.33
C TYR A 573 -1.49 17.08 7.52
N VAL A 574 -1.66 18.13 8.32
CA VAL A 574 -0.58 19.03 8.76
C VAL A 574 -0.72 19.23 10.27
N SER A 575 0.33 19.73 10.91
CA SER A 575 0.33 19.97 12.36
C SER A 575 0.99 21.30 12.70
N PRO A 576 0.53 22.03 13.72
CA PRO A 576 1.26 23.20 14.21
C PRO A 576 2.56 22.79 14.94
N SER A 577 2.65 21.54 15.40
CA SER A 577 3.83 21.00 16.08
C SER A 577 4.80 20.34 15.10
N ILE A 578 6.01 20.89 15.04
CA ILE A 578 7.11 20.26 14.30
C ILE A 578 7.57 18.96 14.97
N GLU A 579 7.44 18.85 16.29
CA GLU A 579 7.81 17.65 17.05
C GLU A 579 6.86 16.47 16.77
N TYR A 580 5.55 16.76 16.61
CA TYR A 580 4.58 15.77 16.16
C TYR A 580 4.86 15.28 14.74
N CYS A 581 5.05 16.21 13.80
CA CYS A 581 5.41 15.90 12.41
C CYS A 581 6.78 15.21 12.28
N GLY A 582 7.68 15.44 13.26
CA GLY A 582 8.95 14.77 13.40
C GLY A 582 8.84 13.31 13.86
N HIS A 583 7.67 12.78 14.22
CA HIS A 583 7.60 11.36 14.60
C HIS A 583 7.98 10.44 13.42
N PRO A 584 8.71 9.33 13.63
CA PRO A 584 9.20 8.44 12.57
C PRO A 584 8.13 7.84 11.65
N ARG A 585 6.88 7.77 12.13
CA ARG A 585 5.72 7.40 11.30
C ARG A 585 5.52 8.35 10.12
N TYR A 586 5.78 9.64 10.33
CA TYR A 586 5.61 10.69 9.32
C TYR A 586 6.95 11.09 8.70
N ALA A 587 7.96 11.38 9.53
CA ALA A 587 9.29 11.83 9.11
C ALA A 587 10.37 10.83 9.53
N PHE A 588 10.54 9.77 8.76
CA PHE A 588 11.49 8.70 9.08
C PHE A 588 12.95 9.21 9.08
N PRO A 589 13.69 9.10 10.19
CA PRO A 589 15.10 9.48 10.23
C PRO A 589 15.98 8.59 9.35
N TRP A 590 17.05 9.15 8.79
CA TRP A 590 18.07 8.39 8.08
C TRP A 590 19.48 8.75 8.54
N LYS A 591 20.42 7.82 8.37
CA LYS A 591 21.84 8.02 8.70
C LYS A 591 22.63 8.32 7.44
N GLN A 592 23.64 9.17 7.58
CA GLN A 592 24.67 9.37 6.57
C GLN A 592 26.04 9.48 7.25
N THR A 593 27.01 8.74 6.72
CA THR A 593 28.41 8.88 7.12
C THR A 593 29.03 10.01 6.30
N THR A 594 29.55 11.02 6.97
CA THR A 594 30.25 12.15 6.34
C THR A 594 31.59 11.70 5.75
N LYS A 595 32.22 12.57 4.95
CA LYS A 595 33.55 12.30 4.36
C LYS A 595 34.65 12.03 5.39
N ASN A 596 34.51 12.55 6.62
CA ASN A 596 35.45 12.29 7.72
C ASN A 596 35.07 11.10 8.60
N GLY A 597 34.08 10.28 8.21
CA GLY A 597 33.68 9.08 8.94
C GLY A 597 32.70 9.32 10.10
N GLU A 598 32.25 10.55 10.33
CA GLU A 598 31.22 10.84 11.35
C GLU A 598 29.85 10.35 10.87
N VAL A 599 29.14 9.62 11.72
CA VAL A 599 27.75 9.27 11.44
C VAL A 599 26.86 10.41 11.91
N ARG A 600 26.03 10.93 11.01
CA ARG A 600 24.99 11.92 11.31
C ARG A 600 23.63 11.39 10.96
N TRP A 601 22.65 11.79 11.76
CA TRP A 601 21.25 11.52 11.55
C TRP A 601 20.55 12.74 10.99
N TYR A 602 19.64 12.49 10.08
CA TYR A 602 18.88 13.48 9.35
C TYR A 602 17.39 13.15 9.45
N GLN A 603 16.58 14.18 9.53
CA GLN A 603 15.12 14.08 9.54
C GLN A 603 14.54 15.31 8.84
N LEU A 604 13.48 15.12 8.06
CA LEU A 604 12.93 16.15 7.18
C LEU A 604 11.42 16.31 7.39
N VAL A 605 10.98 17.55 7.50
CA VAL A 605 9.56 17.92 7.41
C VAL A 605 9.41 19.13 6.48
N PHE A 606 8.23 19.33 5.91
CA PHE A 606 7.90 20.58 5.24
C PHE A 606 7.37 21.61 6.23
N GLN A 607 7.75 22.86 6.04
CA GLN A 607 7.07 24.02 6.61
C GLN A 607 6.07 24.55 5.59
N CYS A 608 4.82 24.71 6.02
CA CYS A 608 3.69 25.01 5.16
C CYS A 608 2.97 26.28 5.61
N ARG A 609 2.47 27.06 4.65
CA ARG A 609 1.39 28.02 4.85
C ARG A 609 0.07 27.30 4.59
N VAL A 610 -0.89 27.42 5.50
CA VAL A 610 -2.20 26.75 5.39
C VAL A 610 -3.29 27.79 5.39
N ASN A 611 -4.14 27.77 4.37
CA ASN A 611 -5.29 28.66 4.26
C ASN A 611 -6.24 28.41 5.44
N PRO A 612 -6.51 29.42 6.30
CA PRO A 612 -7.41 29.27 7.44
C PRO A 612 -8.79 28.74 7.06
N ALA A 613 -9.32 29.12 5.90
CA ALA A 613 -10.63 28.69 5.41
C ALA A 613 -10.67 27.21 4.99
N SER A 614 -9.52 26.59 4.76
CA SER A 614 -9.41 25.22 4.24
C SER A 614 -9.16 24.19 5.35
N VAL A 615 -8.94 24.64 6.59
CA VAL A 615 -8.86 23.76 7.76
C VAL A 615 -10.25 23.25 8.09
N ASN A 616 -10.55 22.01 7.70
CA ASN A 616 -11.86 21.40 7.93
C ASN A 616 -12.04 20.98 9.39
N LYS A 617 -11.00 20.42 9.99
CA LYS A 617 -11.02 19.92 11.36
C LYS A 617 -9.66 20.11 12.02
N ILE A 618 -9.70 20.46 13.30
CA ILE A 618 -8.57 20.39 14.23
C ILE A 618 -8.92 19.26 15.22
N ASP A 619 -8.03 18.31 15.40
CA ASP A 619 -8.27 17.10 16.18
C ASP A 619 -7.06 16.70 17.03
N SER A 620 -7.29 15.74 17.92
CA SER A 620 -6.26 15.16 18.76
C SER A 620 -5.24 14.34 17.97
N GLU A 621 -4.05 14.20 18.54
CA GLU A 621 -3.03 13.27 18.09
C GLU A 621 -3.51 11.81 18.00
N THR A 622 -2.84 11.01 17.18
CA THR A 622 -3.18 9.57 16.95
C THR A 622 -2.06 8.60 17.24
N LEU A 623 -0.97 9.07 17.85
CA LEU A 623 0.26 8.30 18.00
C LEU A 623 0.45 7.75 19.40
N ILE A 624 -0.04 8.40 20.46
CA ILE A 624 0.11 7.94 21.83
C ILE A 624 -0.90 6.82 22.13
N SER A 625 -0.45 5.77 22.82
CA SER A 625 -1.37 4.74 23.29
C SER A 625 -2.32 5.28 24.35
N ASP A 626 -3.55 4.77 24.42
CA ASP A 626 -4.57 5.29 25.32
C ASP A 626 -4.13 5.34 26.80
N GLU A 627 -3.27 4.42 27.22
CA GLU A 627 -2.68 4.40 28.58
C GLU A 627 -1.80 5.61 28.91
N TYR A 628 -1.21 6.27 27.91
CA TYR A 628 -0.28 7.39 28.10
C TYR A 628 -0.84 8.75 27.70
N LYS A 629 -2.03 8.82 27.07
CA LYS A 629 -2.62 10.07 26.56
C LYS A 629 -2.72 11.18 27.61
N GLN A 630 -2.93 10.83 28.88
CA GLN A 630 -3.03 11.79 30.00
C GLN A 630 -1.69 12.22 30.59
N THR A 631 -0.61 11.48 30.33
CA THR A 631 0.69 11.67 31.02
C THR A 631 1.82 12.11 30.09
N VAL A 632 1.64 11.96 28.79
CA VAL A 632 2.65 12.29 27.78
C VAL A 632 2.25 13.55 27.05
N THR A 633 3.11 14.56 27.11
CA THR A 633 3.02 15.76 26.27
C THR A 633 3.93 15.57 25.05
N ILE A 634 3.37 15.70 23.84
CA ILE A 634 4.15 15.61 22.58
C ILE A 634 5.01 16.85 22.37
N ASP A 635 4.38 18.02 22.51
CA ASP A 635 5.00 19.33 22.32
C ASP A 635 4.53 20.23 23.45
N PRO A 636 5.43 20.81 24.27
CA PRO A 636 5.03 21.65 25.39
C PRO A 636 4.29 22.93 24.97
N ASN A 637 4.30 23.27 23.68
CA ASN A 637 3.67 24.48 23.16
C ASN A 637 2.22 24.29 22.71
N PHE A 638 1.73 23.05 22.60
CA PHE A 638 0.41 22.73 22.04
C PHE A 638 -0.29 21.67 22.88
N ASP A 639 -1.62 21.77 22.99
CA ASP A 639 -2.40 20.69 23.58
C ASP A 639 -2.43 19.47 22.64
N ASN A 640 -2.35 18.25 23.18
CA ASN A 640 -2.39 17.04 22.36
C ASN A 640 -3.72 16.92 21.58
N GLY A 641 -4.79 17.60 22.02
CA GLY A 641 -6.10 17.69 21.39
C GLY A 641 -6.19 18.57 20.14
N GLU A 642 -5.13 19.28 19.77
CA GLU A 642 -5.12 20.22 18.62
C GLU A 642 -3.96 20.01 17.63
N LEU A 643 -3.32 18.84 17.68
CA LEU A 643 -2.12 18.55 16.90
C LEU A 643 -2.37 18.14 15.45
N GLU A 644 -3.57 17.65 15.09
CA GLU A 644 -3.87 17.25 13.72
C GLU A 644 -4.83 18.21 13.03
N TRP A 645 -4.35 18.86 11.97
CA TRP A 645 -5.16 19.73 11.11
C TRP A 645 -5.45 19.01 9.81
N ILE A 646 -6.73 18.85 9.50
CA ILE A 646 -7.22 18.07 8.37
C ILE A 646 -7.68 19.02 7.27
N ILE A 647 -7.03 18.93 6.11
CA ILE A 647 -7.34 19.73 4.92
C ILE A 647 -7.96 18.79 3.89
N LEU A 648 -9.20 19.04 3.51
CA LEU A 648 -9.89 18.19 2.53
C LEU A 648 -9.37 18.49 1.12
N GLY A 649 -9.15 17.43 0.35
CA GLY A 649 -8.93 17.55 -1.10
C GLY A 649 -10.24 17.91 -1.80
N LYS A 650 -10.16 18.73 -2.84
CA LYS A 650 -11.30 18.95 -3.74
C LYS A 650 -11.53 17.68 -4.57
N ASN A 651 -12.77 17.46 -5.03
CA ASN A 651 -13.09 16.31 -5.88
C ASN A 651 -12.13 16.24 -7.08
N ASP A 652 -11.67 15.04 -7.40
CA ASP A 652 -10.74 14.74 -8.50
C ASP A 652 -9.32 15.32 -8.37
N GLN A 653 -9.00 16.04 -7.28
CA GLN A 653 -7.63 16.50 -7.05
C GLN A 653 -6.78 15.42 -6.38
N GLN A 654 -5.67 15.06 -7.04
CA GLN A 654 -4.66 14.18 -6.45
C GLN A 654 -3.70 14.92 -5.50
N PHE A 655 -3.55 16.24 -5.67
CA PHE A 655 -2.62 17.06 -4.91
C PHE A 655 -3.25 18.38 -4.49
N ILE A 656 -2.99 18.82 -3.25
CA ILE A 656 -3.38 20.14 -2.75
C ILE A 656 -2.32 21.15 -3.18
N LYS A 657 -2.73 22.14 -3.99
CA LYS A 657 -1.86 23.21 -4.50
C LYS A 657 -2.29 24.61 -4.05
N GLU A 658 -3.57 24.80 -3.78
CA GLU A 658 -4.14 26.13 -3.52
C GLU A 658 -4.38 26.38 -2.04
N ASP A 659 -4.53 25.34 -1.22
CA ASP A 659 -4.90 25.48 0.19
C ASP A 659 -3.70 25.29 1.14
N ILE A 660 -2.61 24.73 0.63
CA ILE A 660 -1.37 24.51 1.36
C ILE A 660 -0.19 24.82 0.44
N ILE A 661 0.72 25.70 0.88
CA ILE A 661 1.96 26.01 0.18
C ILE A 661 3.15 25.56 1.01
N CYS A 662 3.96 24.64 0.49
CA CYS A 662 5.23 24.24 1.07
C CYS A 662 6.31 25.29 0.73
N TYR A 663 6.73 26.07 1.73
CA TYR A 663 7.64 27.21 1.54
C TYR A 663 8.96 27.07 2.33
N GLY A 664 9.16 25.94 3.00
CA GLY A 664 10.40 25.58 3.67
C GLY A 664 10.60 24.07 3.78
N LEU A 665 11.85 23.64 3.63
CA LEU A 665 12.31 22.30 4.03
C LEU A 665 12.96 22.42 5.40
N MET A 666 12.38 21.83 6.42
CA MET A 666 12.93 21.80 7.76
C MET A 666 13.74 20.52 7.91
N MET A 667 15.02 20.65 8.24
CA MET A 667 15.94 19.54 8.44
C MET A 667 16.52 19.57 9.85
N ARG A 668 16.37 18.48 10.57
CA ARG A 668 17.06 18.24 11.83
C ARG A 668 18.30 17.41 11.54
N VAL A 669 19.44 17.85 12.05
CA VAL A 669 20.73 17.16 11.93
C VAL A 669 21.26 16.88 13.34
N SER A 670 21.63 15.63 13.62
CA SER A 670 22.09 15.21 14.94
C SER A 670 23.25 14.22 14.85
N SER A 671 24.18 14.28 15.81
CA SER A 671 25.24 13.27 15.97
C SER A 671 24.74 11.99 16.65
N VAL A 672 23.57 12.04 17.27
CA VAL A 672 22.90 10.90 17.91
C VAL A 672 21.58 10.60 17.22
N ASP A 673 21.06 9.39 17.43
CA ASP A 673 19.73 9.00 16.97
C ASP A 673 18.69 10.01 17.46
N PRO A 674 17.78 10.53 16.60
CA PRO A 674 16.76 11.48 17.01
C PRO A 674 15.91 11.02 18.19
N MET A 675 15.71 9.71 18.38
CA MET A 675 14.99 9.16 19.54
C MET A 675 15.70 9.44 20.89
N ALA A 676 17.01 9.71 20.88
CA ALA A 676 17.77 10.09 22.06
C ALA A 676 17.63 11.58 22.41
N LEU A 677 17.08 12.40 21.50
CA LEU A 677 16.87 13.82 21.74
C LEU A 677 15.73 14.03 22.74
N THR A 678 15.87 15.03 23.61
CA THR A 678 14.87 15.34 24.64
C THR A 678 13.45 15.56 24.09
N PRO A 679 13.24 16.33 23.01
CA PRO A 679 11.91 16.51 22.42
C PRO A 679 11.27 15.21 21.88
N CYS A 680 12.09 14.20 21.56
CA CYS A 680 11.64 12.94 20.96
C CYS A 680 11.39 11.83 22.00
N LYS A 681 11.56 12.11 23.30
CA LYS A 681 11.42 11.08 24.35
C LYS A 681 10.05 10.41 24.36
N TRP A 682 9.01 11.14 23.96
CA TRP A 682 7.63 10.63 23.89
C TRP A 682 7.46 9.51 22.84
N TRP A 683 8.36 9.39 21.85
CA TRP A 683 8.26 8.36 20.81
C TRP A 683 8.24 6.93 21.38
N LYS A 684 8.86 6.72 22.55
CA LYS A 684 8.87 5.42 23.24
C LYS A 684 7.50 5.02 23.79
N LYS A 685 6.55 5.94 23.82
CA LYS A 685 5.18 5.79 24.33
C LYS A 685 4.13 5.82 23.21
N SER A 686 4.57 5.79 21.95
CA SER A 686 3.65 5.75 20.80
C SER A 686 3.24 4.31 20.47
N LEU A 687 2.05 4.15 19.89
CA LEU A 687 1.45 2.90 19.38
C LEU A 687 2.37 2.14 18.41
N ASN A 688 3.37 2.81 17.86
CA ASN A 688 4.26 2.31 16.84
C ASN A 688 5.72 2.30 17.29
N SER A 689 6.00 2.17 18.59
CA SER A 689 7.37 2.10 19.11
C SER A 689 8.21 1.00 18.44
N ASP A 690 7.56 -0.05 17.92
CA ASP A 690 8.22 -1.16 17.22
C ASP A 690 8.60 -0.84 15.76
N ILE A 691 8.02 0.19 15.13
CA ILE A 691 8.45 0.65 13.79
C ILE A 691 9.94 1.02 13.79
N TYR A 692 10.47 1.43 14.94
CA TYR A 692 11.87 1.79 15.11
C TYR A 692 12.82 0.58 15.31
N LYS A 693 12.27 -0.61 15.58
CA LYS A 693 13.07 -1.84 15.76
C LYS A 693 13.33 -2.58 14.44
N LYS A 694 12.61 -2.21 13.37
CA LYS A 694 12.76 -2.75 12.02
C LYS A 694 13.58 -1.78 11.17
#